data_AF-L7UKH2-F1
#
_entry.id   AF-L7UKH2-F1
#
_cell.length_a   1.000
_cell.length_b   1.000
_cell.length_c   1.000
_cell.angle_alpha   90.00
_cell.angle_beta   90.00
_cell.angle_gamma   90.00
#
_symmetry.space_group_name_H-M   'P 1'
#
loop_
_entity.id
_entity.type
_entity.pdbx_description
1 polymer ?
#
loop_
_entity_poly.entity_id
_entity_poly.type
_entity_poly.pdbx_seq_one_letter_code
_entity_poly.pdbx_strand_id
1 'polypeptide(L)'
;MTPPKSRPARVTRRPRVQVLTLLAAVLLALPTAAQSQTTYTLFTPADTPAVPSVTNDHDAVELGVKFRSDVDGDILGIRFYKGTGNTGTHVGSLWSAAGQRLAFATFANETASGWQEVAFATPVPVTAHTTYVASYHAPVGGYGFTSGGLTAAVDAPPLHSLPGIPDGNGVFSYGAAGTFPLTSFANANYWVDVVFRPAAPVTLWPPTTTPAVASVTNDSAAVELGLKFKTSVSGNVLGVRFYKGAANTGTHVGSLWSVNGQRLASATFTGETASGWQEVLFTTPIPIPANATHVVSYHAPVGAYAFDSGGLATGLDAPPLFALPGSTSGGNGVFSYGAAGTFPINSFGNSNYWVDVLFQATGALPPTQPPGNTFRLFAPTDVPANPTANESASVELGVKFRADVDGRVKGVRFYKGSGNGGTHVGNLWSATGQPLASATFSNETAVGWQEVTFASPVDITAGTSYVASYFAPQGGYSYTNGGLASGVNAPPLRALPGTTSGGNGVYTYGGSSTFPSSSHQDTNYWVDVVFETLGPPPRPGVHGAGPVLVATAPGNPFTDYLREILEAEGIATYATTDAGNLGVSVSLDDYKVLVLGEQALGANQVTLITSWVNAGGSLIALRPGANLESLLGLNPSQGTLSNGYLLVNASQAPGTGITAETMQYHGPADQRTLTTGTRAVATLYSNATTATAYAAISQRTVGSGTATAFMFDLARSVVLTRQGNPAWQGQNRDGSNIGPGARASDMFYGNASFDPQPDWVNLGKVQIPQADEQQRLLANLLHQTSSIPLPRLWYFPRSHKAVVVMTGDGHPGGGTSQRLNQYLADSPTGCSLEDWECIRGTVYDYVGGLTAPQANGYVAQGFEYALHINTGCADYTPFTLGPNFFTPQLASFAQAFPAVPAPVTHRTHCIAFSDWATQPKVSRLNGIRMDTNYYYWPDYWVQDRPGLFTGSGLAMRFADVDGTPLDVYQLATQMTDESGQSYPLHIDTLLANALGPKGYYGAFTANMHVDQHPSPGSTAIIASAKRDGVPVITAKQLLEWLDAREATQVSALSYTGTSLSFTVTSPARNLSLMVPTRTTTGLTLSSVTRAGAPVTTVTRTIKGVGFVFIDGAQAGTYTATYQ
;
A
#
# COMPACT_ATOMS: atom_id res chain seq x y z
N MET A 1 56.78 -75.12 25.45
CA MET A 1 56.14 -76.09 26.36
C MET A 1 54.82 -76.51 25.74
N THR A 2 54.55 -77.81 25.85
CA THR A 2 53.48 -78.64 25.29
C THR A 2 52.05 -78.21 25.73
N PRO A 3 50.98 -78.74 25.09
CA PRO A 3 49.71 -78.08 24.75
C PRO A 3 48.58 -78.58 25.70
N PRO A 4 47.34 -78.96 25.32
CA PRO A 4 46.30 -78.52 24.37
C PRO A 4 44.86 -78.47 25.01
N LYS A 5 43.81 -78.29 24.16
CA LYS A 5 42.40 -78.80 24.26
C LYS A 5 41.44 -78.12 25.27
N SER A 6 40.13 -77.92 25.03
CA SER A 6 39.17 -78.14 23.91
C SER A 6 37.81 -77.62 24.44
N ARG A 7 37.07 -76.67 23.81
CA ARG A 7 36.00 -76.85 22.78
C ARG A 7 35.10 -78.10 22.96
N PRO A 8 33.83 -78.17 22.47
CA PRO A 8 33.03 -77.25 21.63
C PRO A 8 31.54 -77.14 22.13
N ALA A 9 30.59 -76.42 21.51
CA ALA A 9 29.86 -76.78 20.28
C ALA A 9 28.58 -75.90 20.22
N ARG A 10 27.95 -75.59 19.10
CA ARG A 10 28.32 -75.55 17.68
C ARG A 10 27.17 -74.83 16.98
N VAL A 11 27.54 -73.89 16.12
CA VAL A 11 26.69 -73.15 15.19
C VAL A 11 26.38 -73.99 13.95
N THR A 12 25.18 -73.81 13.37
CA THR A 12 24.84 -74.00 11.94
C THR A 12 23.61 -73.12 11.66
N ARG A 13 23.43 -72.35 10.57
CA ARG A 13 24.12 -72.15 9.27
C ARG A 13 23.64 -70.80 8.65
N ARG A 14 24.47 -70.25 7.76
CA ARG A 14 24.35 -69.08 6.84
C ARG A 14 23.30 -69.28 5.70
N PRO A 15 22.91 -68.28 4.83
CA PRO A 15 23.78 -67.24 4.21
C PRO A 15 23.24 -65.82 3.85
N ARG A 16 24.23 -64.93 3.58
CA ARG A 16 24.39 -63.66 2.77
C ARG A 16 23.13 -62.95 2.21
N VAL A 17 23.00 -61.61 2.15
CA VAL A 17 23.75 -60.62 1.31
C VAL A 17 23.33 -59.15 1.67
N GLN A 18 24.32 -58.24 1.77
CA GLN A 18 24.41 -56.76 1.54
C GLN A 18 23.47 -55.66 2.16
N VAL A 19 24.13 -54.48 2.34
CA VAL A 19 23.69 -53.05 2.22
C VAL A 19 23.36 -52.26 3.52
N LEU A 20 24.11 -51.14 3.74
CA LEU A 20 23.90 -49.88 4.53
C LEU A 20 23.34 -49.99 5.97
N THR A 21 23.68 -49.20 7.01
CA THR A 21 24.06 -47.79 7.15
C THR A 21 24.58 -47.59 8.59
N LEU A 22 25.65 -46.81 8.78
CA LEU A 22 26.05 -46.25 10.08
C LEU A 22 25.40 -44.86 10.21
N LEU A 23 24.50 -44.66 11.17
CA LEU A 23 24.33 -43.43 11.97
C LEU A 23 23.14 -43.62 12.92
N ALA A 24 23.39 -43.85 14.21
CA ALA A 24 22.37 -43.77 15.25
C ALA A 24 23.01 -43.63 16.65
N ALA A 25 23.58 -42.46 16.93
CA ALA A 25 23.88 -42.02 18.29
C ALA A 25 24.20 -40.51 18.34
N VAL A 26 23.22 -39.65 18.08
CA VAL A 26 22.95 -38.36 18.79
C VAL A 26 21.56 -37.93 18.31
N LEU A 27 20.49 -38.32 19.01
CA LEU A 27 19.19 -37.67 18.90
C LEU A 27 18.42 -37.87 20.20
N LEU A 28 18.72 -37.02 21.18
CA LEU A 28 17.84 -36.72 22.32
C LEU A 28 17.81 -35.20 22.46
N ALA A 29 17.32 -34.53 21.41
CA ALA A 29 16.59 -33.29 21.58
C ALA A 29 15.12 -33.70 21.63
N LEU A 30 14.52 -33.62 22.83
CA LEU A 30 13.08 -33.75 22.97
C LEU A 30 12.43 -32.68 22.06
N PRO A 31 11.40 -33.00 21.26
CA PRO A 31 10.61 -31.96 20.63
C PRO A 31 9.97 -31.16 21.77
N THR A 32 10.21 -29.84 21.78
CA THR A 32 9.31 -28.91 22.44
C THR A 32 7.90 -29.27 21.98
N ALA A 33 7.01 -29.62 22.90
CA ALA A 33 5.62 -29.87 22.58
C ALA A 33 5.08 -28.61 21.88
N ALA A 34 4.91 -28.66 20.56
CA ALA A 34 4.19 -27.64 19.84
C ALA A 34 2.76 -27.66 20.39
N GLN A 35 2.37 -26.62 21.11
CA GLN A 35 0.96 -26.43 21.46
C GLN A 35 0.17 -26.39 20.15
N SER A 36 -0.90 -27.19 20.06
CA SER A 36 -1.85 -27.11 18.96
C SER A 36 -2.40 -25.69 18.89
N GLN A 37 -2.23 -25.03 17.75
CA GLN A 37 -2.70 -23.67 17.53
C GLN A 37 -4.24 -23.61 17.65
N THR A 38 -4.75 -22.56 18.31
CA THR A 38 -6.20 -22.37 18.54
C THR A 38 -6.97 -22.22 17.24
N THR A 39 -8.15 -22.84 17.15
CA THR A 39 -9.10 -22.72 16.03
C THR A 39 -10.37 -21.97 16.44
N TYR A 40 -11.05 -21.39 15.46
CA TYR A 40 -12.24 -20.55 15.62
C TYR A 40 -13.37 -21.00 14.67
N THR A 41 -14.61 -20.83 15.10
CA THR A 41 -15.84 -21.19 14.36
C THR A 41 -16.91 -20.10 14.57
N LEU A 42 -17.85 -19.92 13.65
CA LEU A 42 -18.96 -18.95 13.76
C LEU A 42 -20.00 -19.35 14.81
N PHE A 43 -20.21 -20.65 15.02
CA PHE A 43 -21.21 -21.17 15.95
C PHE A 43 -20.57 -22.09 17.00
N THR A 44 -21.05 -22.01 18.23
CA THR A 44 -20.63 -22.90 19.31
C THR A 44 -21.21 -24.30 19.13
N PRO A 45 -20.65 -25.34 19.78
CA PRO A 45 -21.23 -26.69 19.75
C PRO A 45 -22.65 -26.79 20.33
N ALA A 46 -23.09 -25.81 21.12
CA ALA A 46 -24.41 -25.77 21.74
C ALA A 46 -25.48 -25.15 20.83
N ASP A 47 -25.08 -24.41 19.79
CA ASP A 47 -26.03 -23.74 18.91
C ASP A 47 -26.72 -24.74 17.97
N THR A 48 -28.03 -24.57 17.78
CA THR A 48 -28.87 -25.49 17.00
C THR A 48 -29.89 -24.76 16.13
N PRO A 49 -30.28 -25.33 14.97
CA PRO A 49 -31.32 -24.76 14.12
C PRO A 49 -32.70 -24.69 14.78
N ALA A 50 -33.42 -23.59 14.53
CA ALA A 50 -34.84 -23.46 14.88
C ALA A 50 -35.71 -24.55 14.21
N VAL A 51 -35.36 -24.95 12.99
CA VAL A 51 -35.93 -26.12 12.31
C VAL A 51 -34.80 -27.12 12.06
N PRO A 52 -34.67 -28.19 12.87
CA PRO A 52 -33.56 -29.13 12.75
C PRO A 52 -33.53 -29.94 11.45
N SER A 53 -34.69 -30.16 10.82
CA SER A 53 -34.81 -30.89 9.54
C SER A 53 -36.09 -30.48 8.84
N VAL A 54 -35.99 -29.97 7.61
CA VAL A 54 -37.15 -29.65 6.77
C VAL A 54 -37.83 -30.94 6.27
N THR A 55 -39.17 -30.93 6.19
CA THR A 55 -39.97 -32.13 5.88
C THR A 55 -40.65 -32.10 4.50
N ASN A 56 -40.49 -31.02 3.75
CA ASN A 56 -41.15 -30.81 2.46
C ASN A 56 -40.19 -30.42 1.33
N ASP A 57 -38.88 -30.44 1.57
CA ASP A 57 -37.85 -30.21 0.56
C ASP A 57 -36.87 -31.39 0.58
N HIS A 58 -36.93 -32.19 -0.47
CA HIS A 58 -36.18 -33.44 -0.63
C HIS A 58 -35.28 -33.45 -1.88
N ASP A 59 -35.15 -32.30 -2.53
CA ASP A 59 -34.31 -32.17 -3.72
C ASP A 59 -32.83 -32.00 -3.31
N ALA A 60 -31.93 -32.42 -4.21
CA ALA A 60 -30.50 -32.26 -3.99
C ALA A 60 -30.10 -30.78 -4.02
N VAL A 61 -29.47 -30.29 -2.95
CA VAL A 61 -29.21 -28.87 -2.74
C VAL A 61 -27.85 -28.62 -2.10
N GLU A 62 -27.13 -27.61 -2.59
CA GLU A 62 -25.94 -27.05 -1.93
C GLU A 62 -26.38 -25.85 -1.08
N LEU A 63 -25.98 -25.80 0.20
CA LEU A 63 -26.39 -24.79 1.18
C LEU A 63 -25.16 -24.18 1.83
N GLY A 64 -25.15 -22.87 2.09
CA GLY A 64 -23.95 -22.20 2.57
C GLY A 64 -24.14 -20.87 3.28
N VAL A 65 -23.02 -20.38 3.81
CA VAL A 65 -22.87 -19.09 4.50
C VAL A 65 -21.74 -18.30 3.85
N LYS A 66 -21.99 -17.00 3.62
CA LYS A 66 -20.93 -16.04 3.28
C LYS A 66 -20.28 -15.55 4.57
N PHE A 67 -18.96 -15.61 4.64
CA PHE A 67 -18.18 -15.21 5.81
C PHE A 67 -16.88 -14.48 5.42
N ARG A 68 -16.25 -13.83 6.39
CA ARG A 68 -14.89 -13.26 6.31
C ARG A 68 -14.13 -13.54 7.59
N SER A 69 -12.81 -13.57 7.52
CA SER A 69 -11.95 -13.48 8.70
C SER A 69 -11.44 -12.06 8.89
N ASP A 70 -11.06 -11.73 10.11
CA ASP A 70 -10.45 -10.46 10.48
C ASP A 70 -8.94 -10.40 10.27
N VAL A 71 -8.33 -11.57 10.16
CA VAL A 71 -6.89 -11.79 10.02
C VAL A 71 -6.68 -12.85 8.97
N ASP A 72 -5.50 -12.85 8.36
CA ASP A 72 -5.10 -13.94 7.49
C ASP A 72 -5.01 -15.24 8.29
N GLY A 73 -5.27 -16.36 7.63
CA GLY A 73 -5.19 -17.68 8.25
C GLY A 73 -5.57 -18.79 7.31
N ASP A 74 -5.82 -19.97 7.85
CA ASP A 74 -6.25 -21.15 7.09
C ASP A 74 -7.65 -21.60 7.51
N ILE A 75 -8.45 -22.03 6.54
CA ILE A 75 -9.63 -22.85 6.77
C ILE A 75 -9.19 -24.31 6.74
N LEU A 76 -9.30 -24.98 7.88
CA LEU A 76 -8.91 -26.37 8.07
C LEU A 76 -9.99 -27.35 7.60
N GLY A 77 -11.24 -26.91 7.54
CA GLY A 77 -12.38 -27.77 7.27
C GLY A 77 -13.71 -27.06 7.31
N ILE A 78 -14.77 -27.83 7.01
CA ILE A 78 -16.17 -27.38 7.05
C ILE A 78 -16.90 -28.18 8.11
N ARG A 79 -17.83 -27.52 8.80
CA ARG A 79 -18.82 -28.17 9.66
C ARG A 79 -20.23 -27.77 9.26
N PHE A 80 -21.20 -28.64 9.50
CA PHE A 80 -22.62 -28.33 9.32
C PHE A 80 -23.49 -29.03 10.36
N TYR A 81 -24.68 -28.51 10.62
CA TYR A 81 -25.65 -29.17 11.51
C TYR A 81 -26.55 -30.13 10.75
N LYS A 82 -26.52 -31.42 11.13
CA LYS A 82 -27.29 -32.49 10.50
C LYS A 82 -28.61 -32.77 11.23
N GLY A 83 -29.73 -32.66 10.51
CA GLY A 83 -31.06 -33.11 10.93
C GLY A 83 -31.31 -34.59 10.65
N THR A 84 -32.30 -35.20 11.31
CA THR A 84 -32.61 -36.64 11.12
C THR A 84 -33.09 -37.01 9.71
N GLY A 85 -33.65 -36.05 8.96
CA GLY A 85 -34.05 -36.23 7.56
C GLY A 85 -32.95 -35.95 6.53
N ASN A 86 -31.82 -35.36 6.95
CA ASN A 86 -30.70 -35.05 6.07
C ASN A 86 -29.79 -36.28 5.94
N THR A 87 -30.10 -37.14 4.97
CA THR A 87 -29.45 -38.45 4.78
C THR A 87 -28.64 -38.48 3.47
N GLY A 88 -27.87 -39.55 3.24
CA GLY A 88 -26.98 -39.66 2.08
C GLY A 88 -25.56 -39.17 2.36
N THR A 89 -24.75 -39.05 1.30
CA THR A 89 -23.33 -38.65 1.38
C THR A 89 -23.18 -37.14 1.22
N HIS A 90 -22.70 -36.47 2.28
CA HIS A 90 -22.48 -35.02 2.28
C HIS A 90 -21.06 -34.65 1.84
N VAL A 91 -20.92 -33.50 1.21
CA VAL A 91 -19.64 -32.94 0.78
C VAL A 91 -19.57 -31.49 1.23
N GLY A 92 -18.55 -31.13 2.01
CA GLY A 92 -18.27 -29.75 2.40
C GLY A 92 -17.37 -29.08 1.37
N SER A 93 -17.66 -27.82 1.04
CA SER A 93 -16.90 -27.04 0.06
C SER A 93 -16.59 -25.64 0.60
N LEU A 94 -15.41 -25.14 0.23
CA LEU A 94 -15.04 -23.74 0.42
C LEU A 94 -14.88 -23.08 -0.94
N TRP A 95 -15.36 -21.85 -1.08
CA TRP A 95 -15.38 -21.10 -2.32
C TRP A 95 -14.87 -19.67 -2.14
N SER A 96 -14.27 -19.12 -3.20
CA SER A 96 -14.13 -17.67 -3.33
C SER A 96 -15.50 -17.02 -3.53
N ALA A 97 -15.61 -15.71 -3.28
CA ALA A 97 -16.82 -14.94 -3.59
C ALA A 97 -17.22 -15.00 -5.08
N ALA A 98 -16.24 -15.21 -5.98
CA ALA A 98 -16.45 -15.32 -7.42
C ALA A 98 -16.93 -16.71 -7.87
N GLY A 99 -17.03 -17.68 -6.95
CA GLY A 99 -17.55 -19.02 -7.25
C GLY A 99 -16.53 -20.07 -7.64
N GLN A 100 -15.23 -19.78 -7.48
CA GLN A 100 -14.19 -20.81 -7.61
C GLN A 100 -14.18 -21.70 -6.36
N ARG A 101 -14.24 -23.02 -6.56
CA ARG A 101 -14.09 -23.99 -5.46
C ARG A 101 -12.63 -24.07 -5.04
N LEU A 102 -12.34 -23.65 -3.82
CA LEU A 102 -10.98 -23.61 -3.26
C LEU A 102 -10.59 -24.95 -2.63
N ALA A 103 -11.53 -25.62 -1.97
CA ALA A 103 -11.35 -26.98 -1.48
C ALA A 103 -12.69 -27.68 -1.26
N PHE A 104 -12.62 -29.01 -1.11
CA PHE A 104 -13.73 -29.80 -0.66
C PHE A 104 -13.29 -31.06 0.10
N ALA A 105 -14.20 -31.61 0.89
CA ALA A 105 -14.02 -32.90 1.54
C ALA A 105 -15.36 -33.62 1.71
N THR A 106 -15.33 -34.95 1.60
CA THR A 106 -16.49 -35.81 1.83
C THR A 106 -16.59 -36.15 3.31
N PHE A 107 -17.76 -35.89 3.91
CA PHE A 107 -18.01 -36.26 5.30
C PHE A 107 -18.07 -37.78 5.44
N ALA A 108 -17.41 -38.32 6.46
CA ALA A 108 -17.38 -39.75 6.77
C ALA A 108 -17.67 -39.96 8.27
N ASN A 109 -18.23 -41.12 8.62
CA ASN A 109 -18.56 -41.49 10.00
C ASN A 109 -19.49 -40.48 10.72
N GLU A 110 -20.43 -39.90 9.97
CA GLU A 110 -21.39 -38.94 10.52
C GLU A 110 -22.32 -39.56 11.58
N THR A 111 -22.75 -38.75 12.54
CA THR A 111 -23.80 -39.15 13.49
C THR A 111 -25.20 -39.06 12.87
N ALA A 112 -26.21 -39.60 13.57
CA ALA A 112 -27.61 -39.54 13.12
C ALA A 112 -28.20 -38.12 13.16
N SER A 113 -27.67 -37.24 14.03
CA SER A 113 -28.02 -35.82 14.09
C SER A 113 -26.95 -35.03 14.87
N GLY A 114 -26.94 -33.71 14.72
CA GLY A 114 -26.00 -32.78 15.39
C GLY A 114 -24.90 -32.27 14.46
N TRP A 115 -23.94 -31.53 15.02
CA TRP A 115 -22.80 -30.99 14.28
C TRP A 115 -21.90 -32.09 13.70
N GLN A 116 -21.64 -32.02 12.40
CA GLN A 116 -20.65 -32.83 11.69
C GLN A 116 -19.49 -31.93 11.28
N GLU A 117 -18.27 -32.44 11.31
CA GLU A 117 -17.07 -31.72 10.91
C GLU A 117 -16.21 -32.60 10.00
N VAL A 118 -15.61 -31.99 8.97
CA VAL A 118 -14.64 -32.64 8.10
C VAL A 118 -13.46 -31.72 7.84
N ALA A 119 -12.24 -32.25 7.95
CA ALA A 119 -11.02 -31.55 7.59
C ALA A 119 -10.74 -31.65 6.09
N PHE A 120 -10.18 -30.60 5.50
CA PHE A 120 -9.60 -30.66 4.17
C PHE A 120 -8.27 -31.40 4.19
N ALA A 121 -7.92 -32.04 3.06
CA ALA A 121 -6.62 -32.71 2.90
C ALA A 121 -5.44 -31.72 2.98
N THR A 122 -5.68 -30.47 2.61
CA THR A 122 -4.73 -29.36 2.72
C THR A 122 -5.49 -28.15 3.27
N PRO A 123 -5.03 -27.53 4.36
CA PRO A 123 -5.59 -26.27 4.85
C PRO A 123 -5.63 -25.21 3.73
N VAL A 124 -6.72 -24.45 3.65
CA VAL A 124 -6.90 -23.43 2.61
C VAL A 124 -6.58 -22.05 3.17
N PRO A 125 -5.55 -21.35 2.69
CA PRO A 125 -5.28 -19.99 3.13
C PRO A 125 -6.42 -19.06 2.72
N VAL A 126 -6.84 -18.21 3.65
CA VAL A 126 -7.83 -17.15 3.46
C VAL A 126 -7.24 -15.83 3.90
N THR A 127 -7.56 -14.78 3.15
CA THR A 127 -7.10 -13.41 3.42
C THR A 127 -8.09 -12.69 4.31
N ALA A 128 -7.58 -11.89 5.25
CA ALA A 128 -8.37 -11.00 6.07
C ALA A 128 -9.33 -10.17 5.22
N HIS A 129 -10.51 -9.91 5.75
CA HIS A 129 -11.57 -9.08 5.18
C HIS A 129 -12.03 -9.47 3.77
N THR A 130 -11.65 -10.66 3.30
CA THR A 130 -12.09 -11.21 2.02
C THR A 130 -13.32 -12.08 2.24
N THR A 131 -14.33 -11.90 1.39
CA THR A 131 -15.56 -12.72 1.43
C THR A 131 -15.30 -14.08 0.82
N TYR A 132 -15.64 -15.12 1.57
CA TYR A 132 -15.66 -16.51 1.12
C TYR A 132 -17.05 -17.10 1.35
N VAL A 133 -17.32 -18.22 0.69
CA VAL A 133 -18.53 -19.01 0.92
C VAL A 133 -18.14 -20.39 1.43
N ALA A 134 -18.66 -20.77 2.58
CA ALA A 134 -18.61 -22.13 3.08
C ALA A 134 -19.95 -22.80 2.78
N SER A 135 -19.93 -24.00 2.19
CA SER A 135 -21.15 -24.75 1.85
C SER A 135 -21.03 -26.23 2.16
N TYR A 136 -22.17 -26.91 2.23
CA TYR A 136 -22.24 -28.36 2.13
C TYR A 136 -23.36 -28.80 1.17
N HIS A 137 -23.15 -29.96 0.55
CA HIS A 137 -24.14 -30.60 -0.31
C HIS A 137 -25.03 -31.58 0.47
N ALA A 138 -26.35 -31.38 0.40
CA ALA A 138 -27.39 -32.26 0.90
C ALA A 138 -28.06 -33.01 -0.27
N PRO A 139 -27.70 -34.29 -0.54
CA PRO A 139 -28.12 -34.99 -1.76
C PRO A 139 -29.61 -35.37 -1.81
N VAL A 140 -30.33 -35.30 -0.68
CA VAL A 140 -31.76 -35.65 -0.56
C VAL A 140 -32.55 -34.58 0.23
N GLY A 141 -32.04 -33.35 0.27
CA GLY A 141 -32.62 -32.27 1.06
C GLY A 141 -32.63 -32.58 2.57
N GLY A 142 -33.73 -32.25 3.25
CA GLY A 142 -33.92 -32.54 4.68
C GLY A 142 -33.05 -31.72 5.64
N TYR A 143 -32.42 -30.64 5.15
CA TYR A 143 -31.50 -29.77 5.88
C TYR A 143 -32.13 -29.01 7.05
N GLY A 144 -31.30 -28.59 8.00
CA GLY A 144 -31.69 -27.70 9.08
C GLY A 144 -31.59 -26.23 8.66
N PHE A 145 -32.48 -25.36 9.17
CA PHE A 145 -32.40 -23.93 8.91
C PHE A 145 -33.01 -23.07 10.02
N THR A 146 -32.74 -21.76 9.95
CA THR A 146 -33.42 -20.73 10.73
C THR A 146 -33.73 -19.54 9.82
N SER A 147 -35.00 -19.33 9.52
CA SER A 147 -35.46 -18.21 8.69
C SER A 147 -35.05 -16.87 9.30
N GLY A 148 -34.51 -15.95 8.49
CA GLY A 148 -34.01 -14.66 8.96
C GLY A 148 -32.76 -14.72 9.86
N GLY A 149 -32.16 -15.91 10.07
CA GLY A 149 -31.06 -16.13 11.00
C GLY A 149 -29.76 -15.37 10.67
N LEU A 150 -29.62 -14.88 9.43
CA LEU A 150 -28.49 -14.05 8.97
C LEU A 150 -28.95 -12.67 8.49
N THR A 151 -30.11 -12.18 8.97
CA THR A 151 -30.54 -10.79 8.73
C THR A 151 -29.52 -9.81 9.30
N ALA A 152 -29.03 -10.10 10.51
CA ALA A 152 -27.82 -9.53 11.07
C ALA A 152 -26.65 -10.50 10.88
N ALA A 153 -25.43 -9.98 10.80
CA ALA A 153 -24.22 -10.79 10.82
C ALA A 153 -24.10 -11.55 12.16
N VAL A 154 -23.61 -12.78 12.10
CA VAL A 154 -23.08 -13.52 13.24
C VAL A 154 -21.63 -13.08 13.42
N ASP A 155 -21.34 -12.50 14.57
CA ASP A 155 -20.03 -11.96 14.94
C ASP A 155 -19.39 -12.88 15.98
N ALA A 156 -18.33 -13.59 15.57
CA ALA A 156 -17.57 -14.53 16.40
C ALA A 156 -16.07 -14.34 16.12
N PRO A 157 -15.45 -13.24 16.60
CA PRO A 157 -14.10 -12.84 16.19
C PRO A 157 -13.08 -13.97 16.39
N PRO A 158 -12.19 -14.21 15.41
CA PRO A 158 -11.93 -13.40 14.21
C PRO A 158 -12.86 -13.69 13.02
N LEU A 159 -13.92 -14.49 13.15
CA LEU A 159 -14.83 -14.83 12.06
C LEU A 159 -16.11 -14.02 12.11
N HIS A 160 -16.59 -13.63 10.92
CA HIS A 160 -17.84 -12.90 10.76
C HIS A 160 -18.63 -13.49 9.60
N SER A 161 -19.91 -13.79 9.81
CA SER A 161 -20.81 -13.93 8.68
C SER A 161 -21.12 -12.54 8.09
N LEU A 162 -21.53 -12.46 6.84
CA LEU A 162 -22.07 -11.20 6.29
C LEU A 162 -23.54 -10.99 6.73
N PRO A 163 -24.01 -9.74 6.88
CA PRO A 163 -25.44 -9.47 7.01
C PRO A 163 -26.16 -9.73 5.68
N GLY A 164 -27.47 -9.95 5.74
CA GLY A 164 -28.30 -10.25 4.57
C GLY A 164 -28.55 -9.10 3.59
N ILE A 165 -27.99 -7.90 3.82
CA ILE A 165 -28.19 -6.71 2.98
C ILE A 165 -26.81 -6.18 2.54
N PRO A 166 -26.62 -5.80 1.26
CA PRO A 166 -27.60 -5.78 0.17
C PRO A 166 -27.76 -7.11 -0.59
N ASP A 167 -26.80 -8.03 -0.50
CA ASP A 167 -26.67 -9.16 -1.45
C ASP A 167 -27.18 -10.52 -0.92
N GLY A 168 -27.90 -10.55 0.20
CA GLY A 168 -28.36 -11.78 0.86
C GLY A 168 -27.24 -12.61 1.50
N ASN A 169 -27.54 -13.29 2.61
CA ASN A 169 -26.71 -14.37 3.16
C ASN A 169 -27.59 -15.60 3.46
N GLY A 170 -27.00 -16.75 3.73
CA GLY A 170 -27.76 -18.00 3.66
C GLY A 170 -28.02 -18.34 2.22
N VAL A 171 -26.98 -18.83 1.55
CA VAL A 171 -27.01 -19.09 0.12
C VAL A 171 -27.33 -20.55 -0.17
N PHE A 172 -27.97 -20.80 -1.31
CA PHE A 172 -28.28 -22.14 -1.78
C PHE A 172 -28.27 -22.24 -3.32
N SER A 173 -28.17 -23.46 -3.82
CA SER A 173 -28.47 -23.81 -5.21
C SER A 173 -28.88 -25.28 -5.31
N TYR A 174 -29.97 -25.57 -6.02
CA TYR A 174 -30.34 -26.95 -6.36
C TYR A 174 -29.42 -27.49 -7.46
N GLY A 175 -29.10 -28.78 -7.41
CA GLY A 175 -28.25 -29.43 -8.41
C GLY A 175 -27.30 -30.46 -7.82
N ALA A 176 -26.29 -30.84 -8.60
CA ALA A 176 -25.27 -31.80 -8.18
C ALA A 176 -24.29 -31.17 -7.17
N ALA A 177 -23.62 -32.02 -6.38
CA ALA A 177 -22.57 -31.61 -5.46
C ALA A 177 -21.49 -30.75 -6.14
N GLY A 178 -21.11 -29.65 -5.50
CA GLY A 178 -20.14 -28.72 -6.08
C GLY A 178 -20.75 -27.71 -7.06
N THR A 179 -22.04 -27.42 -6.93
CA THR A 179 -22.67 -26.26 -7.58
C THR A 179 -22.50 -25.04 -6.67
N PHE A 180 -21.91 -23.95 -7.16
CA PHE A 180 -21.70 -22.75 -6.34
C PHE A 180 -23.05 -22.12 -5.89
N PRO A 181 -23.30 -21.94 -4.57
CA PRO A 181 -24.59 -21.43 -4.10
C PRO A 181 -24.65 -19.89 -4.24
N LEU A 182 -25.51 -19.42 -5.14
CA LEU A 182 -25.69 -17.99 -5.47
C LEU A 182 -27.00 -17.39 -4.97
N THR A 183 -28.01 -18.21 -4.68
CA THR A 183 -29.37 -17.72 -4.37
C THR A 183 -29.55 -17.60 -2.86
N SER A 184 -30.24 -16.57 -2.35
CA SER A 184 -30.61 -16.48 -0.93
C SER A 184 -32.12 -16.51 -0.76
N PHE A 185 -32.59 -17.13 0.33
CA PHE A 185 -33.99 -17.13 0.73
C PHE A 185 -34.13 -16.60 2.15
N ALA A 186 -34.79 -15.44 2.30
CA ALA A 186 -35.12 -14.83 3.58
C ALA A 186 -33.94 -14.73 4.57
N ASN A 187 -32.71 -14.57 4.08
CA ASN A 187 -31.49 -14.55 4.90
C ASN A 187 -31.38 -15.74 5.87
N ALA A 188 -31.78 -16.93 5.43
CA ALA A 188 -31.83 -18.11 6.29
C ALA A 188 -30.43 -18.56 6.76
N ASN A 189 -30.26 -18.88 8.04
CA ASN A 189 -29.06 -19.60 8.47
C ASN A 189 -29.23 -21.09 8.18
N TYR A 190 -28.44 -21.65 7.25
CA TYR A 190 -28.41 -23.09 6.95
C TYR A 190 -27.43 -23.89 7.82
N TRP A 191 -26.88 -23.27 8.86
CA TRP A 191 -26.03 -23.90 9.88
C TRP A 191 -24.79 -24.57 9.31
N VAL A 192 -24.13 -23.84 8.40
CA VAL A 192 -22.82 -24.16 7.83
C VAL A 192 -21.78 -23.27 8.46
N ASP A 193 -20.60 -23.81 8.73
CA ASP A 193 -19.54 -23.10 9.45
C ASP A 193 -18.16 -23.63 9.04
N VAL A 194 -17.12 -22.88 9.40
CA VAL A 194 -15.72 -23.16 9.07
C VAL A 194 -14.92 -23.45 10.32
N VAL A 195 -13.83 -24.21 10.16
CA VAL A 195 -12.80 -24.37 11.17
C VAL A 195 -11.60 -23.50 10.78
N PHE A 196 -11.49 -22.30 11.36
CA PHE A 196 -10.46 -21.31 11.00
C PHE A 196 -9.27 -21.35 11.96
N ARG A 197 -8.07 -21.13 11.44
CA ARG A 197 -6.81 -21.00 12.19
C ARG A 197 -6.06 -19.75 11.73
N PRO A 198 -5.76 -18.75 12.59
CA PRO A 198 -4.99 -17.57 12.20
C PRO A 198 -3.58 -17.89 11.68
N ALA A 199 -2.96 -16.96 10.97
CA ALA A 199 -1.58 -17.06 10.50
C ALA A 199 -0.55 -17.22 11.65
N ALA A 200 0.67 -17.62 11.29
CA ALA A 200 1.78 -17.82 12.23
C ALA A 200 2.19 -16.50 12.95
N PRO A 201 2.83 -16.58 14.13
CA PRO A 201 3.25 -15.39 14.88
C PRO A 201 4.27 -14.54 14.10
N VAL A 202 4.19 -13.23 14.25
CA VAL A 202 5.07 -12.22 13.65
C VAL A 202 5.99 -11.58 14.70
N THR A 203 7.09 -10.99 14.23
CA THR A 203 8.08 -10.26 15.04
C THR A 203 8.50 -8.97 14.32
N LEU A 204 9.09 -7.99 15.01
CA LEU A 204 9.54 -6.72 14.43
C LEU A 204 10.77 -6.89 13.53
N TRP A 205 11.69 -7.82 13.87
CA TRP A 205 12.89 -8.07 13.07
C TRP A 205 12.94 -9.48 12.47
N PRO A 206 13.34 -9.62 11.20
CA PRO A 206 13.69 -10.91 10.63
C PRO A 206 14.81 -11.61 11.42
N PRO A 207 14.81 -12.96 11.51
CA PRO A 207 15.81 -13.71 12.26
C PRO A 207 17.24 -13.59 11.71
N THR A 208 17.40 -13.07 10.50
CA THR A 208 18.70 -12.80 9.86
C THR A 208 19.30 -11.45 10.25
N THR A 209 18.52 -10.56 10.87
CA THR A 209 18.98 -9.21 11.23
C THR A 209 19.96 -9.28 12.40
N THR A 210 21.04 -8.50 12.34
CA THR A 210 22.07 -8.46 13.39
C THR A 210 22.34 -7.02 13.83
N PRO A 211 22.74 -6.80 15.10
CA PRO A 211 23.13 -5.50 15.63
C PRO A 211 24.45 -4.98 15.06
N ALA A 212 24.57 -3.66 14.93
CA ALA A 212 25.84 -3.01 14.63
C ALA A 212 26.86 -3.22 15.76
N VAL A 213 26.40 -3.22 17.02
CA VAL A 213 27.21 -3.61 18.18
C VAL A 213 26.57 -4.81 18.87
N ALA A 214 27.18 -5.99 18.70
CA ALA A 214 26.65 -7.24 19.28
C ALA A 214 26.81 -7.33 20.81
N SER A 215 27.81 -6.67 21.40
CA SER A 215 27.99 -6.58 22.86
C SER A 215 28.69 -5.28 23.28
N VAL A 216 28.04 -4.50 24.14
CA VAL A 216 28.62 -3.32 24.81
C VAL A 216 29.44 -3.77 26.02
N THR A 217 30.71 -4.12 25.80
CA THR A 217 31.56 -4.79 26.81
C THR A 217 32.10 -3.89 27.94
N ASN A 218 31.94 -2.57 27.83
CA ASN A 218 32.36 -1.60 28.85
C ASN A 218 31.26 -1.27 29.88
N ASP A 219 30.09 -1.93 29.78
CA ASP A 219 29.00 -1.84 30.74
C ASP A 219 28.68 -3.25 31.26
N SER A 220 29.01 -3.49 32.53
CA SER A 220 28.82 -4.78 33.21
C SER A 220 27.72 -4.76 34.26
N ALA A 221 26.94 -3.66 34.35
CA ALA A 221 25.89 -3.55 35.35
C ALA A 221 24.63 -4.33 34.93
N ALA A 222 23.91 -4.87 35.91
CA ALA A 222 22.63 -5.53 35.66
C ALA A 222 21.59 -4.51 35.16
N VAL A 223 20.97 -4.80 34.02
CA VAL A 223 20.10 -3.85 33.32
C VAL A 223 18.90 -4.55 32.67
N GLU A 224 17.72 -3.96 32.78
CA GLU A 224 16.54 -4.33 32.00
C GLU A 224 16.47 -3.41 30.77
N LEU A 225 16.33 -4.00 29.58
CA LEU A 225 16.36 -3.31 28.28
C LEU A 225 15.14 -3.69 27.47
N GLY A 226 14.57 -2.73 26.72
CA GLY A 226 13.35 -3.00 25.98
C GLY A 226 12.99 -1.92 24.96
N LEU A 227 11.78 -2.06 24.43
CA LEU A 227 11.16 -1.09 23.54
C LEU A 227 9.67 -0.93 23.82
N LYS A 228 9.13 0.22 23.42
CA LYS A 228 7.70 0.50 23.36
C LYS A 228 7.15 0.09 22.00
N PHE A 229 6.06 -0.68 21.98
CA PHE A 229 5.38 -1.10 20.76
C PHE A 229 3.85 -0.95 20.86
N LYS A 230 3.20 -1.00 19.70
CA LYS A 230 1.74 -1.13 19.54
C LYS A 230 1.44 -2.21 18.50
N THR A 231 0.20 -2.67 18.46
CA THR A 231 -0.32 -3.55 17.41
C THR A 231 -1.49 -2.88 16.69
N SER A 232 -1.60 -3.02 15.37
CA SER A 232 -2.75 -2.48 14.63
C SER A 232 -4.04 -3.28 14.86
N VAL A 233 -3.90 -4.54 15.25
CA VAL A 233 -4.99 -5.49 15.53
C VAL A 233 -4.87 -6.03 16.95
N SER A 234 -5.98 -6.52 17.51
CA SER A 234 -5.93 -7.23 18.79
C SER A 234 -5.30 -8.60 18.57
N GLY A 235 -4.56 -9.10 19.55
CA GLY A 235 -3.89 -10.38 19.42
C GLY A 235 -3.24 -10.84 20.71
N ASN A 236 -2.52 -11.94 20.63
CA ASN A 236 -1.79 -12.52 21.75
C ASN A 236 -0.29 -12.26 21.61
N VAL A 237 0.34 -11.79 22.68
CA VAL A 237 1.79 -11.88 22.82
C VAL A 237 2.12 -13.27 23.34
N LEU A 238 2.82 -14.04 22.52
CA LEU A 238 3.21 -15.41 22.81
C LEU A 238 4.53 -15.49 23.58
N GLY A 239 5.41 -14.51 23.42
CA GLY A 239 6.75 -14.56 23.98
C GLY A 239 7.61 -13.35 23.67
N VAL A 240 8.89 -13.47 24.04
CA VAL A 240 9.92 -12.42 23.88
C VAL A 240 11.12 -13.00 23.14
N ARG A 241 11.73 -12.17 22.30
CA ARG A 241 13.02 -12.43 21.68
C ARG A 241 14.02 -11.34 22.05
N PHE A 242 15.30 -11.68 22.05
CA PHE A 242 16.36 -10.66 22.07
C PHE A 242 17.61 -11.15 21.33
N TYR A 243 18.44 -10.22 20.86
CA TYR A 243 19.73 -10.56 20.27
C TYR A 243 20.83 -10.64 21.33
N LYS A 244 21.46 -11.80 21.44
CA LYS A 244 22.55 -12.07 22.40
C LYS A 244 23.91 -11.98 21.71
N GLY A 245 24.81 -11.15 22.23
CA GLY A 245 26.23 -11.21 21.88
C GLY A 245 27.01 -12.12 22.83
N ALA A 246 28.21 -12.54 22.42
CA ALA A 246 29.01 -13.54 23.13
C ALA A 246 29.39 -13.15 24.57
N ALA A 247 29.43 -11.84 24.88
CA ALA A 247 29.75 -11.34 26.23
C ALA A 247 28.51 -11.16 27.13
N ASN A 248 27.29 -11.21 26.56
CA ASN A 248 26.03 -11.13 27.32
C ASN A 248 25.74 -12.50 27.94
N THR A 249 26.28 -12.72 29.14
CA THR A 249 26.24 -14.02 29.84
C THR A 249 25.30 -13.98 31.06
N GLY A 250 25.08 -15.13 31.70
CA GLY A 250 24.14 -15.24 32.82
C GLY A 250 22.71 -15.60 32.38
N THR A 251 21.79 -15.59 33.34
CA THR A 251 20.38 -15.98 33.12
C THR A 251 19.54 -14.79 32.68
N HIS A 252 19.02 -14.85 31.46
CA HIS A 252 18.14 -13.82 30.91
C HIS A 252 16.66 -14.11 31.21
N VAL A 253 15.89 -13.04 31.43
CA VAL A 253 14.44 -13.12 31.69
C VAL A 253 13.73 -12.13 30.78
N GLY A 254 12.80 -12.62 29.96
CA GLY A 254 11.93 -11.78 29.12
C GLY A 254 10.69 -11.35 29.88
N SER A 255 10.20 -10.13 29.62
CA SER A 255 9.03 -9.57 30.26
C SER A 255 8.14 -8.80 29.28
N LEU A 256 6.83 -8.85 29.50
CA LEU A 256 5.83 -7.99 28.85
C LEU A 256 5.18 -7.10 29.91
N TRP A 257 4.99 -5.82 29.59
CA TRP A 257 4.44 -4.82 30.50
C TRP A 257 3.33 -3.99 29.83
N SER A 258 2.40 -3.50 30.64
CA SER A 258 1.59 -2.35 30.27
C SER A 258 2.44 -1.07 30.23
N VAL A 259 1.99 -0.05 29.51
CA VAL A 259 2.69 1.26 29.46
C VAL A 259 2.86 1.92 30.83
N ASN A 260 1.99 1.59 31.79
CA ASN A 260 2.02 2.13 33.15
C ASN A 260 2.92 1.35 34.12
N GLY A 261 3.63 0.32 33.63
CA GLY A 261 4.60 -0.44 34.41
C GLY A 261 4.07 -1.68 35.13
N GLN A 262 2.84 -2.12 34.84
CA GLN A 262 2.36 -3.41 35.33
C GLN A 262 2.96 -4.54 34.50
N ARG A 263 3.60 -5.53 35.15
CA ARG A 263 4.09 -6.74 34.47
C ARG A 263 2.92 -7.64 34.11
N LEU A 264 2.77 -7.93 32.83
CA LEU A 264 1.70 -8.78 32.28
C LEU A 264 2.14 -10.24 32.16
N ALA A 265 3.40 -10.48 31.79
CA ALA A 265 3.99 -11.81 31.76
C ALA A 265 5.51 -11.78 31.86
N SER A 266 6.08 -12.96 32.16
CA SER A 266 7.52 -13.18 32.13
C SER A 266 7.90 -14.63 31.88
N ALA A 267 9.05 -14.85 31.25
CA ALA A 267 9.63 -16.17 31.08
C ALA A 267 11.16 -16.12 31.16
N THR A 268 11.76 -17.20 31.66
CA THR A 268 13.23 -17.36 31.72
C THR A 268 13.72 -18.03 30.46
N PHE A 269 14.71 -17.44 29.79
CA PHE A 269 15.32 -18.04 28.61
C PHE A 269 16.11 -19.30 29.03
N THR A 270 15.93 -20.40 28.31
CA THR A 270 16.64 -21.67 28.55
C THR A 270 17.19 -22.22 27.24
N GLY A 271 18.33 -22.93 27.29
CA GLY A 271 18.95 -23.50 26.09
C GLY A 271 19.52 -22.46 25.12
N GLU A 272 19.89 -21.27 25.61
CA GLU A 272 20.39 -20.19 24.78
C GLU A 272 21.69 -20.54 24.04
N THR A 273 21.86 -20.02 22.84
CA THR A 273 23.12 -20.11 22.10
C THR A 273 24.16 -19.12 22.65
N ALA A 274 25.42 -19.28 22.20
CA ALA A 274 26.51 -18.37 22.56
C ALA A 274 26.30 -16.96 21.99
N SER A 275 25.67 -16.85 20.81
CA SER A 275 25.30 -15.58 20.18
C SER A 275 24.15 -15.77 19.20
N GLY A 276 23.48 -14.66 18.84
CA GLY A 276 22.34 -14.64 17.92
C GLY A 276 21.02 -14.42 18.64
N TRP A 277 19.92 -14.49 17.89
CA TRP A 277 18.57 -14.36 18.44
C TRP A 277 18.22 -15.50 19.40
N GLN A 278 17.77 -15.12 20.59
CA GLN A 278 17.16 -16.03 21.56
C GLN A 278 15.65 -15.81 21.59
N GLU A 279 14.89 -16.85 21.87
CA GLU A 279 13.44 -16.81 21.96
C GLU A 279 12.96 -17.57 23.20
N VAL A 280 11.91 -17.06 23.83
CA VAL A 280 11.19 -17.76 24.90
C VAL A 280 9.70 -17.48 24.79
N LEU A 281 8.88 -18.53 24.98
CA LEU A 281 7.43 -18.42 25.07
C LEU A 281 6.97 -18.20 26.51
N PHE A 282 5.89 -17.45 26.69
CA PHE A 282 5.15 -17.42 27.94
C PHE A 282 4.36 -18.72 28.13
N THR A 283 4.15 -19.12 29.38
CA THR A 283 3.33 -20.31 29.71
C THR A 283 1.88 -20.17 29.28
N THR A 284 1.41 -18.92 29.15
CA THR A 284 0.08 -18.58 28.68
C THR A 284 0.21 -17.37 27.75
N PRO A 285 -0.31 -17.45 26.51
CA PRO A 285 -0.41 -16.29 25.62
C PRO A 285 -1.13 -15.13 26.30
N ILE A 286 -0.63 -13.91 26.13
CA ILE A 286 -1.20 -12.72 26.76
C ILE A 286 -2.00 -11.92 25.73
N PRO A 287 -3.33 -11.83 25.86
CA PRO A 287 -4.13 -10.99 24.97
C PRO A 287 -3.80 -9.52 25.21
N ILE A 288 -3.54 -8.79 24.14
CA ILE A 288 -3.38 -7.34 24.14
C ILE A 288 -4.38 -6.70 23.15
N PRO A 289 -4.99 -5.56 23.51
CA PRO A 289 -5.85 -4.83 22.59
C PRO A 289 -5.00 -4.09 21.54
N ALA A 290 -5.57 -3.91 20.36
CA ALA A 290 -4.99 -3.05 19.34
C ALA A 290 -4.76 -1.61 19.84
N ASN A 291 -3.80 -0.92 19.23
CA ASN A 291 -3.44 0.49 19.44
C ASN A 291 -3.05 0.88 20.88
N ALA A 292 -3.00 -0.07 21.81
CA ALA A 292 -2.49 0.13 23.15
C ALA A 292 -0.97 -0.01 23.17
N THR A 293 -0.30 0.97 23.77
CA THR A 293 1.16 0.92 23.97
C THR A 293 1.50 -0.12 25.03
N HIS A 294 2.45 -0.99 24.70
CA HIS A 294 3.04 -1.96 25.60
C HIS A 294 4.56 -1.83 25.58
N VAL A 295 5.22 -2.43 26.58
CA VAL A 295 6.68 -2.54 26.61
C VAL A 295 7.06 -4.01 26.64
N VAL A 296 7.96 -4.40 25.74
CA VAL A 296 8.64 -5.70 25.77
C VAL A 296 10.08 -5.49 26.19
N SER A 297 10.58 -6.31 27.12
CA SER A 297 11.93 -6.18 27.67
C SER A 297 12.60 -7.52 27.95
N TYR A 298 13.93 -7.51 28.11
CA TYR A 298 14.68 -8.59 28.73
C TYR A 298 15.67 -8.06 29.77
N HIS A 299 15.97 -8.90 30.76
CA HIS A 299 16.98 -8.64 31.78
C HIS A 299 18.35 -9.21 31.38
N ALA A 300 19.38 -8.36 31.35
CA ALA A 300 20.78 -8.71 31.19
C ALA A 300 21.49 -8.61 32.56
N PRO A 301 21.77 -9.72 33.25
CA PRO A 301 22.27 -9.70 34.63
C PRO A 301 23.72 -9.20 34.78
N VAL A 302 24.47 -9.15 33.68
CA VAL A 302 25.88 -8.71 33.63
C VAL A 302 26.14 -7.67 32.54
N GLY A 303 25.10 -6.95 32.09
CA GLY A 303 25.23 -5.97 31.01
C GLY A 303 25.61 -6.61 29.66
N ALA A 304 26.56 -6.02 28.94
CA ALA A 304 27.08 -6.53 27.66
C ALA A 304 26.05 -6.73 26.53
N TYR A 305 24.95 -5.97 26.57
CA TYR A 305 23.83 -6.03 25.63
C TYR A 305 24.18 -5.61 24.20
N ALA A 306 23.33 -5.98 23.24
CA ALA A 306 23.37 -5.49 21.87
C ALA A 306 22.85 -4.04 21.78
N PHE A 307 23.43 -3.23 20.89
CA PHE A 307 23.17 -1.78 20.87
C PHE A 307 23.37 -1.13 19.50
N ASP A 308 22.36 -0.39 19.05
CA ASP A 308 22.47 0.53 17.92
C ASP A 308 21.96 1.92 18.33
N SER A 309 22.81 2.95 18.24
CA SER A 309 22.42 4.32 18.59
C SER A 309 21.39 4.88 17.59
N GLY A 310 20.31 5.50 18.08
CA GLY A 310 19.29 6.11 17.23
C GLY A 310 18.39 5.14 16.46
N GLY A 311 18.55 3.82 16.64
CA GLY A 311 17.86 2.80 15.85
C GLY A 311 16.33 2.80 15.93
N LEU A 312 15.74 3.51 16.89
CA LEU A 312 14.28 3.69 17.06
C LEU A 312 13.86 5.18 17.00
N ALA A 313 14.69 6.08 16.47
CA ALA A 313 14.37 7.51 16.37
C ALA A 313 13.10 7.76 15.52
N THR A 314 12.99 7.06 14.38
CA THR A 314 11.85 7.11 13.47
C THR A 314 10.83 5.99 13.71
N GLY A 315 11.09 5.11 14.68
CA GLY A 315 10.31 3.89 14.90
C GLY A 315 10.62 2.83 13.85
N LEU A 316 9.92 1.70 13.96
CA LEU A 316 9.97 0.60 12.99
C LEU A 316 8.55 0.12 12.75
N ASP A 317 8.17 0.02 11.48
CA ASP A 317 6.88 -0.45 11.05
C ASP A 317 7.01 -1.84 10.44
N ALA A 318 6.40 -2.84 11.09
CA ALA A 318 6.34 -4.23 10.65
C ALA A 318 4.94 -4.79 10.93
N PRO A 319 3.91 -4.35 10.17
CA PRO A 319 2.51 -4.63 10.49
C PRO A 319 2.25 -6.13 10.68
N PRO A 320 1.44 -6.54 11.67
CA PRO A 320 0.67 -5.69 12.57
C PRO A 320 1.44 -5.07 13.75
N LEU A 321 2.77 -5.21 13.84
CA LEU A 321 3.60 -4.69 14.92
C LEU A 321 4.23 -3.33 14.56
N PHE A 322 4.24 -2.40 15.52
CA PHE A 322 4.82 -1.08 15.36
C PHE A 322 5.70 -0.75 16.56
N ALA A 323 7.02 -0.63 16.38
CA ALA A 323 7.87 -0.01 17.37
C ALA A 323 7.72 1.51 17.26
N LEU A 324 7.39 2.17 18.36
CA LEU A 324 7.02 3.60 18.31
C LEU A 324 8.21 4.49 17.98
N PRO A 325 8.03 5.56 17.17
CA PRO A 325 9.06 6.58 17.02
C PRO A 325 9.40 7.22 18.36
N GLY A 326 10.68 7.24 18.71
CA GLY A 326 11.14 7.84 19.96
C GLY A 326 10.81 9.34 20.05
N SER A 327 10.79 10.04 18.92
CA SER A 327 10.42 11.46 18.81
C SER A 327 8.96 11.77 19.21
N THR A 328 8.07 10.78 19.17
CA THR A 328 6.63 10.97 19.42
C THR A 328 6.09 10.17 20.61
N SER A 329 6.90 9.28 21.20
CA SER A 329 6.51 8.39 22.31
C SER A 329 7.16 8.71 23.67
N GLY A 330 7.77 9.90 23.79
CA GLY A 330 8.54 10.30 24.97
C GLY A 330 9.84 9.48 25.13
N GLY A 331 10.49 9.17 24.01
CA GLY A 331 11.68 8.30 23.93
C GLY A 331 11.33 6.82 23.74
N ASN A 332 12.11 6.13 22.89
CA ASN A 332 12.06 4.65 22.74
C ASN A 332 13.47 4.06 22.91
N GLY A 333 13.62 2.74 22.95
CA GLY A 333 14.86 2.13 23.46
C GLY A 333 14.96 2.37 24.95
N VAL A 334 14.14 1.66 25.71
CA VAL A 334 13.96 1.90 27.14
C VAL A 334 14.88 1.02 27.98
N PHE A 335 15.32 1.54 29.13
CA PHE A 335 16.17 0.80 30.05
C PHE A 335 15.98 1.22 31.52
N SER A 336 16.36 0.33 32.44
CA SER A 336 16.54 0.61 33.87
C SER A 336 17.63 -0.30 34.45
N TYR A 337 18.60 0.27 35.16
CA TYR A 337 19.55 -0.52 35.95
C TYR A 337 18.89 -1.06 37.21
N GLY A 338 19.18 -2.30 37.59
CA GLY A 338 18.61 -2.92 38.77
C GLY A 338 18.41 -4.43 38.63
N ALA A 339 17.64 -5.00 39.55
CA ALA A 339 17.30 -6.42 39.54
C ALA A 339 16.30 -6.76 38.42
N ALA A 340 16.27 -8.03 38.01
CA ALA A 340 15.31 -8.55 37.04
C ALA A 340 13.86 -8.17 37.41
N GLY A 341 13.09 -7.70 36.42
CA GLY A 341 11.71 -7.27 36.65
C GLY A 341 11.58 -5.82 37.14
N THR A 342 12.61 -5.00 36.94
CA THR A 342 12.50 -3.54 37.08
C THR A 342 11.88 -2.97 35.80
N PHE A 343 10.77 -2.21 35.89
CA PHE A 343 10.15 -1.61 34.70
C PHE A 343 11.13 -0.60 34.04
N PRO A 344 11.42 -0.71 32.72
CA PRO A 344 12.35 0.18 32.04
C PRO A 344 11.70 1.54 31.76
N ILE A 345 12.17 2.60 32.44
CA ILE A 345 11.58 3.95 32.39
C ILE A 345 12.46 4.99 31.69
N ASN A 346 13.76 4.73 31.55
CA ASN A 346 14.70 5.68 30.95
C ASN A 346 14.88 5.39 29.46
N SER A 347 15.29 6.37 28.66
CA SER A 347 15.67 6.20 27.25
C SER A 347 16.99 6.93 26.98
N PHE A 348 17.83 6.35 26.12
CA PHE A 348 19.09 6.95 25.68
C PHE A 348 19.12 7.03 24.16
N GLY A 349 19.06 8.26 23.62
CA GLY A 349 19.26 8.52 22.19
C GLY A 349 18.34 7.74 21.25
N ASN A 350 17.15 7.32 21.68
CA ASN A 350 16.24 6.45 20.92
C ASN A 350 16.92 5.17 20.39
N SER A 351 17.81 4.57 21.18
CA SER A 351 18.63 3.44 20.76
C SER A 351 17.83 2.15 20.57
N ASN A 352 18.32 1.22 19.76
CA ASN A 352 17.75 -0.12 19.65
C ASN A 352 18.60 -1.10 20.49
N TYR A 353 17.98 -1.74 21.48
CA TYR A 353 18.60 -2.78 22.32
C TYR A 353 18.32 -4.21 21.83
N TRP A 354 17.75 -4.33 20.62
CA TRP A 354 17.51 -5.60 19.93
C TRP A 354 16.63 -6.57 20.71
N VAL A 355 15.52 -6.05 21.23
CA VAL A 355 14.47 -6.78 21.94
C VAL A 355 13.25 -6.84 21.06
N ASP A 356 12.62 -7.99 20.91
CA ASP A 356 11.51 -8.19 19.99
C ASP A 356 10.36 -8.95 20.67
N VAL A 357 9.16 -8.78 20.12
CA VAL A 357 7.91 -9.38 20.59
C VAL A 357 7.47 -10.47 19.62
N LEU A 358 7.07 -11.62 20.16
CA LEU A 358 6.41 -12.68 19.37
C LEU A 358 4.90 -12.49 19.48
N PHE A 359 4.27 -11.98 18.42
CA PHE A 359 2.85 -11.60 18.43
C PHE A 359 2.03 -12.40 17.42
N GLN A 360 0.86 -12.87 17.84
CA GLN A 360 -0.10 -13.55 16.98
C GLN A 360 -1.40 -12.76 16.95
N ALA A 361 -1.79 -12.28 15.78
CA ALA A 361 -3.05 -11.57 15.58
C ALA A 361 -4.25 -12.51 15.78
N THR A 362 -5.27 -12.07 16.52
CA THR A 362 -6.48 -12.87 16.80
C THR A 362 -7.79 -12.10 16.70
N GLY A 363 -7.78 -10.83 16.33
CA GLY A 363 -9.00 -10.04 16.09
C GLY A 363 -8.80 -9.05 14.97
N ALA A 364 -9.88 -8.40 14.52
CA ALA A 364 -9.79 -7.32 13.55
C ALA A 364 -8.90 -6.18 14.06
N LEU A 365 -8.55 -5.30 13.11
CA LEU A 365 -8.39 -3.88 13.43
C LEU A 365 -9.51 -3.54 14.42
N PRO A 366 -9.23 -2.85 15.53
CA PRO A 366 -10.27 -2.53 16.52
C PRO A 366 -11.47 -2.00 15.75
N PRO A 367 -12.73 -2.31 16.13
CA PRO A 367 -13.88 -1.66 15.51
C PRO A 367 -13.50 -0.20 15.54
N THR A 368 -13.18 0.28 14.35
CA THR A 368 -12.84 1.65 14.17
C THR A 368 -14.08 2.29 14.78
N GLN A 369 -13.88 3.22 15.70
CA GLN A 369 -14.57 4.47 15.48
C GLN A 369 -14.74 4.61 13.96
N PRO A 370 -15.97 4.44 13.44
CA PRO A 370 -16.30 3.80 12.15
C PRO A 370 -15.32 4.17 11.04
N PRO A 371 -15.07 3.32 10.03
CA PRO A 371 -14.07 3.63 9.01
C PRO A 371 -14.36 5.01 8.44
N GLY A 372 -13.45 5.93 8.75
CA GLY A 372 -13.73 7.35 8.71
C GLY A 372 -13.39 8.01 10.05
N ASN A 373 -12.20 8.62 10.08
CA ASN A 373 -11.97 10.02 10.46
C ASN A 373 -12.65 10.62 11.70
N THR A 374 -13.40 9.90 12.53
CA THR A 374 -14.10 10.46 13.69
C THR A 374 -13.11 10.54 14.87
N PHE A 375 -13.21 11.48 15.80
CA PHE A 375 -12.38 11.64 17.01
C PHE A 375 -13.19 12.25 18.16
N ARG A 376 -12.71 12.04 19.40
CA ARG A 376 -13.34 12.46 20.67
C ARG A 376 -12.27 12.92 21.67
N LEU A 377 -12.62 13.76 22.64
CA LEU A 377 -11.72 14.18 23.73
C LEU A 377 -11.51 13.08 24.77
N PHE A 378 -12.54 12.27 25.03
CA PHE A 378 -12.50 11.20 26.04
C PHE A 378 -12.68 9.82 25.39
N ALA A 379 -12.13 8.77 25.97
CA ALA A 379 -12.38 7.41 25.51
C ALA A 379 -13.81 6.96 25.89
N PRO A 380 -14.46 6.07 25.13
CA PRO A 380 -15.77 5.50 25.52
C PRO A 380 -15.76 4.79 26.88
N THR A 381 -14.59 4.35 27.35
CA THR A 381 -14.38 3.71 28.65
C THR A 381 -14.12 4.69 29.78
N ASP A 382 -13.90 5.98 29.49
CA ASP A 382 -13.65 6.97 30.52
C ASP A 382 -14.96 7.26 31.29
N VAL A 383 -14.84 7.39 32.62
CA VAL A 383 -15.97 7.60 33.53
C VAL A 383 -15.71 8.76 34.49
N PRO A 384 -16.76 9.51 34.88
CA PRO A 384 -16.67 10.58 35.88
C PRO A 384 -16.25 10.09 37.26
N ALA A 385 -15.49 10.94 37.96
CA ALA A 385 -15.19 10.73 39.38
C ALA A 385 -16.47 10.80 40.22
N ASN A 386 -17.40 11.71 39.87
CA ASN A 386 -18.73 11.80 40.47
C ASN A 386 -19.79 11.64 39.37
N PRO A 387 -20.44 10.46 39.26
CA PRO A 387 -21.43 10.21 38.22
C PRO A 387 -22.71 11.04 38.34
N THR A 388 -23.13 11.44 39.54
CA THR A 388 -24.38 12.20 39.74
C THR A 388 -24.16 13.31 40.77
N ALA A 389 -24.36 14.56 40.37
CA ALA A 389 -24.39 15.71 41.28
C ALA A 389 -25.70 15.76 42.07
N ASN A 390 -25.65 16.17 43.35
CA ASN A 390 -26.83 16.38 44.19
C ASN A 390 -27.39 17.81 43.98
N GLU A 391 -27.76 18.12 42.74
CA GLU A 391 -28.29 19.42 42.30
C GLU A 391 -29.47 19.16 41.35
N SER A 392 -30.57 19.89 41.49
CA SER A 392 -31.80 19.69 40.72
C SER A 392 -32.17 20.89 39.84
N ALA A 393 -31.45 22.02 39.95
CA ALA A 393 -31.65 23.16 39.09
C ALA A 393 -31.28 22.85 37.64
N SER A 394 -32.09 23.38 36.73
CA SER A 394 -31.87 23.33 35.28
C SER A 394 -30.59 24.08 34.90
N VAL A 395 -29.71 23.43 34.14
CA VAL A 395 -28.36 23.93 33.84
C VAL A 395 -27.88 23.49 32.46
N GLU A 396 -27.19 24.37 31.73
CA GLU A 396 -26.39 24.02 30.55
C GLU A 396 -24.93 23.81 30.98
N LEU A 397 -24.29 22.74 30.52
CA LEU A 397 -22.92 22.35 30.87
C LEU A 397 -22.12 22.04 29.62
N GLY A 398 -20.82 22.35 29.59
CA GLY A 398 -20.02 22.17 28.38
C GLY A 398 -18.50 22.17 28.57
N VAL A 399 -17.82 21.98 27.44
CA VAL A 399 -16.35 21.98 27.30
C VAL A 399 -15.92 22.94 26.19
N LYS A 400 -14.85 23.70 26.43
CA LYS A 400 -14.16 24.47 25.38
C LYS A 400 -13.13 23.56 24.71
N PHE A 401 -13.16 23.47 23.39
CA PHE A 401 -12.25 22.61 22.62
C PHE A 401 -11.75 23.30 21.33
N ARG A 402 -10.68 22.77 20.77
CA ARG A 402 -10.19 23.08 19.42
C ARG A 402 -9.75 21.80 18.71
N ALA A 403 -9.75 21.82 17.38
CA ALA A 403 -9.14 20.77 16.57
C ALA A 403 -7.77 21.22 16.03
N ASP A 404 -6.84 20.29 15.84
CA ASP A 404 -5.51 20.50 15.25
C ASP A 404 -5.56 20.46 13.72
N VAL A 405 -6.65 19.94 13.15
CA VAL A 405 -6.93 19.90 11.70
C VAL A 405 -8.38 20.32 11.45
N ASP A 406 -8.68 20.74 10.23
CA ASP A 406 -10.05 21.03 9.82
C ASP A 406 -10.89 19.76 9.82
N GLY A 407 -12.16 19.88 10.16
CA GLY A 407 -13.07 18.75 10.23
C GLY A 407 -14.50 19.16 10.51
N ARG A 408 -15.34 18.18 10.82
CA ARG A 408 -16.77 18.31 11.04
C ARG A 408 -17.12 17.85 12.44
N VAL A 409 -17.89 18.65 13.16
CA VAL A 409 -18.56 18.16 14.35
C VAL A 409 -19.88 17.53 13.92
N LYS A 410 -19.98 16.22 14.05
CA LYS A 410 -21.19 15.45 13.74
C LYS A 410 -22.22 15.46 14.85
N GLY A 411 -21.79 15.77 16.07
CA GLY A 411 -22.63 15.61 17.24
C GLY A 411 -21.91 15.92 18.53
N VAL A 412 -22.65 15.76 19.62
CA VAL A 412 -22.18 15.94 21.00
C VAL A 412 -22.59 14.71 21.79
N ARG A 413 -21.77 14.37 22.77
CA ARG A 413 -22.12 13.36 23.76
C ARG A 413 -21.86 13.88 25.16
N PHE A 414 -22.56 13.32 26.14
CA PHE A 414 -22.31 13.60 27.55
C PHE A 414 -22.41 12.32 28.37
N TYR A 415 -21.77 12.30 29.55
CA TYR A 415 -21.92 11.19 30.48
C TYR A 415 -23.14 11.40 31.38
N LYS A 416 -24.09 10.46 31.36
CA LYS A 416 -25.33 10.53 32.12
C LYS A 416 -25.21 9.75 33.44
N GLY A 417 -25.44 10.47 34.54
CA GLY A 417 -25.64 9.91 35.89
C GLY A 417 -27.07 9.46 36.13
N SER A 418 -27.27 8.62 37.15
CA SER A 418 -28.60 8.10 37.53
C SER A 418 -29.61 9.18 37.95
N GLY A 419 -29.15 10.37 38.34
CA GLY A 419 -30.01 11.51 38.69
C GLY A 419 -30.18 12.54 37.58
N ASN A 420 -29.53 12.36 36.41
CA ASN A 420 -29.60 13.30 35.30
C ASN A 420 -30.80 12.98 34.40
N GLY A 421 -31.99 13.42 34.84
CA GLY A 421 -33.27 13.15 34.19
C GLY A 421 -33.77 14.27 33.27
N GLY A 422 -34.88 13.98 32.57
CA GLY A 422 -35.51 14.91 31.63
C GLY A 422 -34.97 14.82 30.20
N THR A 423 -35.48 15.68 29.33
CA THR A 423 -35.10 15.71 27.90
C THR A 423 -33.86 16.57 27.71
N HIS A 424 -32.73 15.95 27.35
CA HIS A 424 -31.46 16.64 27.11
C HIS A 424 -31.38 17.20 25.69
N VAL A 425 -30.67 18.32 25.54
CA VAL A 425 -30.38 18.94 24.24
C VAL A 425 -28.87 19.17 24.14
N GLY A 426 -28.23 18.65 23.10
CA GLY A 426 -26.81 18.86 22.82
C GLY A 426 -26.63 20.04 21.86
N ASN A 427 -25.62 20.87 22.10
CA ASN A 427 -25.37 22.09 21.33
C ASN A 427 -23.89 22.25 20.98
N LEU A 428 -23.65 22.86 19.82
CA LEU A 428 -22.34 23.35 19.41
C LEU A 428 -22.41 24.86 19.18
N TRP A 429 -21.43 25.58 19.72
CA TRP A 429 -21.34 27.03 19.66
C TRP A 429 -19.98 27.49 19.16
N SER A 430 -19.95 28.65 18.52
CA SER A 430 -18.71 29.43 18.40
C SER A 430 -18.21 29.88 19.78
N ALA A 431 -16.92 30.26 19.88
CA ALA A 431 -16.37 30.81 21.12
C ALA A 431 -17.09 32.08 21.63
N THR A 432 -17.78 32.82 20.75
CA THR A 432 -18.54 34.04 21.10
C THR A 432 -20.03 33.78 21.40
N GLY A 433 -20.46 32.53 21.43
CA GLY A 433 -21.83 32.14 21.80
C GLY A 433 -22.86 32.11 20.67
N GLN A 434 -22.44 32.22 19.40
CA GLN A 434 -23.35 31.96 18.28
C GLN A 434 -23.65 30.45 18.18
N PRO A 435 -24.93 30.04 18.10
CA PRO A 435 -25.30 28.63 17.90
C PRO A 435 -24.89 28.17 16.50
N LEU A 436 -24.20 27.03 16.43
CA LEU A 436 -23.77 26.41 15.17
C LEU A 436 -24.60 25.16 14.84
N ALA A 437 -24.95 24.36 15.86
CA ALA A 437 -25.88 23.24 15.73
C ALA A 437 -26.52 22.88 17.08
N SER A 438 -27.68 22.23 17.02
CA SER A 438 -28.41 21.73 18.19
C SER A 438 -29.16 20.44 17.83
N ALA A 439 -29.24 19.50 18.77
CA ALA A 439 -30.03 18.29 18.62
C ALA A 439 -30.55 17.78 19.97
N THR A 440 -31.78 17.28 19.98
CA THR A 440 -32.38 16.65 21.17
C THR A 440 -31.94 15.20 21.29
N PHE A 441 -31.43 14.81 22.46
CA PHE A 441 -31.08 13.42 22.73
C PHE A 441 -32.35 12.55 22.74
N SER A 442 -32.28 11.39 22.10
CA SER A 442 -33.37 10.40 22.05
C SER A 442 -32.82 9.01 22.30
N ASN A 443 -33.66 8.10 22.80
CA ASN A 443 -33.26 6.72 23.15
C ASN A 443 -32.07 6.62 24.12
N GLU A 444 -31.99 7.55 25.07
CA GLU A 444 -30.92 7.54 26.07
C GLU A 444 -30.98 6.31 26.97
N THR A 445 -29.82 5.83 27.42
CA THR A 445 -29.73 4.80 28.46
C THR A 445 -29.92 5.42 29.86
N ALA A 446 -30.05 4.56 30.87
CA ALA A 446 -30.21 4.98 32.27
C ALA A 446 -28.95 5.63 32.84
N VAL A 447 -27.77 5.15 32.46
CA VAL A 447 -26.45 5.65 32.86
C VAL A 447 -25.43 5.45 31.74
N GLY A 448 -24.34 6.23 31.75
CA GLY A 448 -23.22 6.12 30.80
C GLY A 448 -23.25 7.18 29.70
N TRP A 449 -22.37 7.05 28.71
CA TRP A 449 -22.27 7.98 27.59
C TRP A 449 -23.56 7.99 26.74
N GLN A 450 -24.14 9.17 26.55
CA GLN A 450 -25.24 9.44 25.62
C GLN A 450 -24.69 10.26 24.47
N GLU A 451 -25.00 9.86 23.23
CA GLU A 451 -24.53 10.55 22.03
C GLU A 451 -25.72 10.97 21.17
N VAL A 452 -25.65 12.17 20.62
CA VAL A 452 -26.62 12.67 19.62
C VAL A 452 -25.87 13.18 18.41
N THR A 453 -26.42 12.95 17.22
CA THR A 453 -25.92 13.50 15.97
C THR A 453 -26.73 14.73 15.56
N PHE A 454 -26.06 15.72 14.99
CA PHE A 454 -26.71 16.88 14.38
C PHE A 454 -27.30 16.50 13.03
N ALA A 455 -28.43 17.12 12.68
CA ALA A 455 -29.07 16.92 11.37
C ALA A 455 -28.16 17.32 10.20
N SER A 456 -27.22 18.23 10.44
CA SER A 456 -26.15 18.58 9.50
C SER A 456 -24.85 18.74 10.30
N PRO A 457 -23.79 17.97 9.98
CA PRO A 457 -22.48 18.18 10.59
C PRO A 457 -21.97 19.60 10.35
N VAL A 458 -21.28 20.16 11.34
CA VAL A 458 -20.76 21.53 11.28
C VAL A 458 -19.28 21.51 10.96
N ASP A 459 -18.87 22.11 9.84
CA ASP A 459 -17.45 22.32 9.54
C ASP A 459 -16.83 23.26 10.60
N ILE A 460 -15.73 22.83 11.21
CA ILE A 460 -14.93 23.60 12.16
C ILE A 460 -13.49 23.73 11.68
N THR A 461 -12.87 24.82 12.08
CA THR A 461 -11.54 25.20 11.61
C THR A 461 -10.46 24.84 12.62
N ALA A 462 -9.34 24.29 12.13
CA ALA A 462 -8.14 24.00 12.91
C ALA A 462 -7.69 25.22 13.72
N GLY A 463 -7.22 25.00 14.94
CA GLY A 463 -6.75 26.04 15.85
C GLY A 463 -7.86 26.94 16.42
N THR A 464 -9.10 26.86 15.93
CA THR A 464 -10.21 27.71 16.37
C THR A 464 -10.90 27.09 17.59
N SER A 465 -11.27 27.94 18.56
CA SER A 465 -11.96 27.49 19.77
C SER A 465 -13.48 27.46 19.59
N TYR A 466 -14.10 26.38 20.06
CA TYR A 466 -15.54 26.14 20.05
C TYR A 466 -16.01 25.65 21.43
N VAL A 467 -17.33 25.66 21.65
CA VAL A 467 -17.95 25.11 22.86
C VAL A 467 -18.93 24.01 22.46
N ALA A 468 -18.74 22.81 23.01
CA ALA A 468 -19.73 21.74 22.99
C ALA A 468 -20.44 21.72 24.35
N SER A 469 -21.77 21.66 24.36
CA SER A 469 -22.56 21.67 25.60
C SER A 469 -23.78 20.75 25.53
N TYR A 470 -24.36 20.46 26.69
CA TYR A 470 -25.69 19.88 26.78
C TYR A 470 -26.54 20.55 27.87
N PHE A 471 -27.84 20.58 27.65
CA PHE A 471 -28.84 21.08 28.57
C PHE A 471 -29.37 19.96 29.47
N ALA A 472 -29.23 20.12 30.78
CA ALA A 472 -29.74 19.24 31.82
C ALA A 472 -30.94 19.90 32.53
N PRO A 473 -32.19 19.65 32.11
CA PRO A 473 -33.37 20.36 32.61
C PRO A 473 -33.71 20.07 34.09
N GLN A 474 -33.16 19.01 34.66
CA GLN A 474 -33.40 18.58 36.05
C GLN A 474 -32.11 18.47 36.87
N GLY A 475 -31.00 19.09 36.40
CA GLY A 475 -29.70 18.95 37.06
C GLY A 475 -29.17 17.51 37.03
N GLY A 476 -28.53 17.06 38.12
CA GLY A 476 -28.06 15.68 38.28
C GLY A 476 -26.82 15.30 37.48
N TYR A 477 -26.11 16.27 36.89
CA TYR A 477 -25.00 16.08 35.96
C TYR A 477 -23.78 15.37 36.55
N SER A 478 -22.95 14.79 35.68
CA SER A 478 -21.66 14.18 36.05
C SER A 478 -20.54 15.21 36.09
N TYR A 479 -19.57 15.05 37.01
CA TYR A 479 -18.43 15.96 37.07
C TYR A 479 -17.15 15.36 37.68
N THR A 480 -16.02 15.97 37.31
CA THR A 480 -14.71 15.79 37.97
C THR A 480 -14.08 17.16 38.22
N ASN A 481 -14.01 17.59 39.48
CA ASN A 481 -13.37 18.85 39.86
C ASN A 481 -11.90 18.88 39.42
N GLY A 482 -11.45 20.00 38.83
CA GLY A 482 -10.08 20.14 38.32
C GLY A 482 -9.75 19.26 37.12
N GLY A 483 -10.72 18.52 36.55
CA GLY A 483 -10.50 17.56 35.48
C GLY A 483 -9.95 18.15 34.18
N LEU A 484 -10.05 19.46 33.97
CA LEU A 484 -9.52 20.20 32.82
C LEU A 484 -8.42 21.20 33.19
N ALA A 485 -7.90 21.17 34.42
CA ALA A 485 -6.87 22.11 34.88
C ALA A 485 -5.58 22.01 34.05
N SER A 486 -5.20 20.79 33.66
CA SER A 486 -4.04 20.52 32.77
C SER A 486 -4.43 20.38 31.29
N GLY A 487 -5.71 20.57 30.96
CA GLY A 487 -6.26 20.28 29.63
C GLY A 487 -6.32 18.78 29.30
N VAL A 488 -6.86 18.48 28.12
CA VAL A 488 -6.93 17.14 27.53
C VAL A 488 -6.33 17.25 26.13
N ASN A 489 -5.36 16.38 25.84
CA ASN A 489 -4.74 16.28 24.52
C ASN A 489 -5.08 14.92 23.90
N ALA A 490 -6.05 14.91 22.99
CA ALA A 490 -6.52 13.72 22.29
C ALA A 490 -6.48 13.99 20.78
N PRO A 491 -5.28 14.06 20.15
CA PRO A 491 -5.12 14.50 18.78
C PRO A 491 -6.07 13.77 17.82
N PRO A 492 -6.74 14.50 16.91
CA PRO A 492 -6.56 15.92 16.60
C PRO A 492 -7.34 16.88 17.53
N LEU A 493 -8.03 16.42 18.57
CA LEU A 493 -8.78 17.30 19.47
C LEU A 493 -7.98 17.71 20.71
N ARG A 494 -8.24 18.93 21.18
CA ARG A 494 -7.69 19.43 22.45
C ARG A 494 -8.73 20.22 23.23
N ALA A 495 -8.81 19.95 24.53
CA ALA A 495 -9.37 20.88 25.51
C ALA A 495 -8.19 21.57 26.18
N LEU A 496 -8.03 22.89 25.97
CA LEU A 496 -6.88 23.59 26.53
C LEU A 496 -6.93 23.66 28.06
N PRO A 497 -5.77 23.75 28.75
CA PRO A 497 -5.72 24.03 30.17
C PRO A 497 -6.54 25.28 30.52
N GLY A 498 -7.23 25.27 31.65
CA GLY A 498 -8.07 26.37 32.10
C GLY A 498 -7.36 27.73 32.15
N THR A 499 -6.08 27.73 32.54
CA THR A 499 -5.21 28.91 32.56
C THR A 499 -4.98 29.53 31.18
N THR A 500 -5.09 28.72 30.10
CA THR A 500 -4.90 29.15 28.71
C THR A 500 -6.23 29.51 28.03
N SER A 501 -7.34 28.90 28.43
CA SER A 501 -8.67 29.10 27.81
C SER A 501 -9.55 30.15 28.51
N GLY A 502 -9.05 30.80 29.56
CA GLY A 502 -9.86 31.67 30.43
C GLY A 502 -10.92 30.88 31.22
N GLY A 503 -10.52 29.76 31.82
CA GLY A 503 -11.36 28.73 32.43
C GLY A 503 -11.83 27.69 31.41
N ASN A 504 -11.86 26.41 31.78
CA ASN A 504 -12.46 25.33 30.98
C ASN A 504 -13.48 24.53 31.82
N GLY A 505 -14.40 23.81 31.18
CA GLY A 505 -15.59 23.35 31.89
C GLY A 505 -16.53 24.52 32.17
N VAL A 506 -17.51 24.68 31.29
CA VAL A 506 -18.40 25.84 31.29
C VAL A 506 -19.81 25.46 31.70
N TYR A 507 -20.54 26.39 32.31
CA TYR A 507 -21.93 26.22 32.68
C TYR A 507 -22.71 27.53 32.67
N THR A 508 -24.04 27.45 32.62
CA THR A 508 -25.00 28.53 32.89
C THR A 508 -26.30 27.93 33.45
N TYR A 509 -26.86 28.51 34.52
CA TYR A 509 -28.18 28.13 35.03
C TYR A 509 -29.29 28.84 34.25
N GLY A 510 -30.38 28.12 33.94
CA GLY A 510 -31.51 28.68 33.21
C GLY A 510 -32.59 27.64 32.91
N GLY A 511 -33.84 28.08 32.73
CA GLY A 511 -34.98 27.21 32.41
C GLY A 511 -35.02 26.71 30.95
N SER A 512 -34.07 27.13 30.12
CA SER A 512 -33.92 26.74 28.72
C SER A 512 -32.44 26.69 28.33
N SER A 513 -32.15 25.95 27.26
CA SER A 513 -30.79 25.81 26.73
C SER A 513 -30.26 27.16 26.23
N THR A 514 -29.09 27.56 26.75
CA THR A 514 -28.45 28.87 26.47
C THR A 514 -26.92 28.72 26.53
N PHE A 515 -26.17 29.63 25.91
CA PHE A 515 -24.71 29.54 25.85
C PHE A 515 -24.05 29.51 27.24
N PRO A 516 -23.24 28.47 27.57
CA PRO A 516 -22.56 28.37 28.85
C PRO A 516 -21.30 29.24 28.89
N SER A 517 -21.29 30.27 29.74
CA SER A 517 -20.21 31.28 29.79
C SER A 517 -19.49 31.39 31.13
N SER A 518 -20.02 30.76 32.19
CA SER A 518 -19.35 30.70 33.51
C SER A 518 -18.48 29.45 33.61
N SER A 519 -17.44 29.45 34.45
CA SER A 519 -16.59 28.28 34.71
C SER A 519 -16.32 28.16 36.20
N HIS A 520 -16.15 26.92 36.69
CA HIS A 520 -15.85 26.63 38.09
C HIS A 520 -14.72 25.59 38.19
N GLN A 521 -13.59 25.98 38.80
CA GLN A 521 -12.46 25.09 39.14
C GLN A 521 -11.98 24.18 37.99
N ASP A 522 -12.04 24.64 36.74
CA ASP A 522 -11.70 23.84 35.56
C ASP A 522 -12.35 22.44 35.54
N THR A 523 -13.62 22.38 35.97
CA THR A 523 -14.36 21.12 36.17
C THR A 523 -14.63 20.43 34.84
N ASN A 524 -14.32 19.14 34.73
CA ASN A 524 -14.81 18.35 33.60
C ASN A 524 -16.26 17.94 33.84
N TYR A 525 -17.21 18.51 33.10
CA TYR A 525 -18.64 18.13 33.14
C TYR A 525 -18.98 16.96 32.20
N TRP A 526 -17.96 16.25 31.70
CA TRP A 526 -18.10 15.04 30.89
C TRP A 526 -18.92 15.24 29.64
N VAL A 527 -18.71 16.39 28.99
CA VAL A 527 -19.22 16.73 27.66
C VAL A 527 -18.12 16.52 26.65
N ASP A 528 -18.45 15.95 25.51
CA ASP A 528 -17.50 15.61 24.48
C ASP A 528 -18.09 15.86 23.09
N VAL A 529 -17.20 16.06 22.12
CA VAL A 529 -17.53 16.28 20.73
C VAL A 529 -17.35 15.00 19.93
N VAL A 530 -18.26 14.76 18.98
CA VAL A 530 -18.08 13.74 17.95
C VAL A 530 -17.51 14.45 16.72
N PHE A 531 -16.19 14.60 16.68
CA PHE A 531 -15.47 15.26 15.60
C PHE A 531 -15.17 14.29 14.47
N GLU A 532 -15.02 14.77 13.25
CA GLU A 532 -14.65 14.00 12.07
C GLU A 532 -13.64 14.80 11.25
N THR A 533 -12.41 14.36 11.07
CA THR A 533 -11.44 15.06 10.22
C THR A 533 -11.82 14.97 8.75
N LEU A 534 -11.37 15.91 7.92
CA LEU A 534 -11.56 15.79 6.46
C LEU A 534 -10.64 14.73 5.81
N GLY A 535 -9.83 14.00 6.59
CA GLY A 535 -8.89 12.95 6.20
C GLY A 535 -7.90 12.64 7.35
N PRO A 536 -6.99 11.65 7.23
CA PRO A 536 -5.94 11.43 8.23
C PRO A 536 -5.10 12.71 8.46
N PRO A 537 -4.55 12.93 9.67
CA PRO A 537 -3.72 14.11 9.91
C PRO A 537 -2.53 14.15 8.94
N PRO A 538 -2.07 15.36 8.55
CA PRO A 538 -0.95 15.50 7.63
C PRO A 538 0.31 14.89 8.22
N ARG A 539 1.09 14.18 7.39
CA ARG A 539 2.46 13.78 7.73
C ARG A 539 3.30 15.05 7.83
N PRO A 540 4.11 15.19 8.88
CA PRO A 540 4.90 16.40 9.09
C PRO A 540 6.06 16.48 8.12
N GLY A 541 6.36 17.70 7.66
CA GLY A 541 7.59 18.02 6.94
C GLY A 541 7.37 18.39 5.47
N VAL A 542 8.48 18.77 4.85
CA VAL A 542 8.61 19.05 3.42
C VAL A 542 9.77 18.19 2.92
N HIS A 543 9.57 17.49 1.81
CA HIS A 543 10.62 16.70 1.16
C HIS A 543 10.98 17.31 -0.19
N GLY A 544 12.27 17.40 -0.50
CA GLY A 544 12.74 18.07 -1.72
C GLY A 544 12.75 19.60 -1.62
N ALA A 545 13.06 20.26 -2.72
CA ALA A 545 13.15 21.71 -2.82
C ALA A 545 12.97 22.17 -4.27
N GLY A 546 12.34 23.33 -4.45
CA GLY A 546 12.19 23.95 -5.76
C GLY A 546 10.94 24.82 -5.85
N PRO A 547 10.72 25.50 -6.98
CA PRO A 547 9.60 26.42 -7.17
C PRO A 547 8.24 25.72 -7.34
N VAL A 548 8.21 24.41 -7.51
CA VAL A 548 6.97 23.61 -7.62
C VAL A 548 6.72 22.90 -6.29
N LEU A 549 5.57 23.13 -5.67
CA LEU A 549 5.09 22.38 -4.51
C LEU A 549 4.03 21.38 -4.95
N VAL A 550 4.20 20.11 -4.58
CA VAL A 550 3.17 19.08 -4.69
C VAL A 550 2.53 18.89 -3.32
N ALA A 551 1.25 19.21 -3.22
CA ALA A 551 0.46 19.03 -2.01
C ALA A 551 -0.31 17.70 -2.08
N THR A 552 0.16 16.71 -1.33
CA THR A 552 -0.37 15.35 -1.22
C THR A 552 -1.43 15.24 -0.14
N ALA A 553 -2.10 14.09 -0.10
CA ALA A 553 -3.19 13.80 0.80
C ALA A 553 -2.96 12.43 1.48
N PRO A 554 -2.75 12.37 2.81
CA PRO A 554 -2.56 11.11 3.53
C PRO A 554 -3.69 10.09 3.31
N GLY A 555 -4.92 10.59 3.10
CA GLY A 555 -6.10 9.74 2.86
C GLY A 555 -6.24 9.25 1.42
N ASN A 556 -5.36 9.67 0.51
CA ASN A 556 -5.33 9.24 -0.89
C ASN A 556 -3.87 9.04 -1.34
N PRO A 557 -3.27 7.85 -1.10
CA PRO A 557 -1.87 7.57 -1.44
C PRO A 557 -1.52 7.74 -2.93
N PHE A 558 -2.51 7.69 -3.84
CA PHE A 558 -2.28 8.05 -5.25
C PHE A 558 -1.67 9.44 -5.41
N THR A 559 -1.96 10.38 -4.52
CA THR A 559 -1.38 11.73 -4.57
C THR A 559 0.14 11.71 -4.38
N ASP A 560 0.70 10.73 -3.66
CA ASP A 560 2.16 10.57 -3.51
C ASP A 560 2.81 10.13 -4.83
N TYR A 561 2.07 9.45 -5.70
CA TYR A 561 2.56 9.02 -7.01
C TYR A 561 2.78 10.19 -8.00
N LEU A 562 2.31 11.41 -7.67
CA LEU A 562 2.65 12.61 -8.44
C LEU A 562 4.17 12.86 -8.47
N ARG A 563 4.91 12.47 -7.41
CA ARG A 563 6.37 12.49 -7.41
C ARG A 563 6.94 11.68 -8.57
N GLU A 564 6.47 10.45 -8.74
CA GLU A 564 6.95 9.55 -9.79
C GLU A 564 6.67 10.14 -11.18
N ILE A 565 5.50 10.76 -11.37
CA ILE A 565 5.15 11.45 -12.61
C ILE A 565 6.12 12.60 -12.92
N LEU A 566 6.45 13.42 -11.92
CA LEU A 566 7.41 14.52 -12.10
C LEU A 566 8.82 14.00 -12.39
N GLU A 567 9.26 12.96 -11.69
CA GLU A 567 10.57 12.32 -11.89
C GLU A 567 10.68 11.66 -13.27
N ALA A 568 9.65 10.95 -13.72
CA ALA A 568 9.57 10.35 -15.06
C ALA A 568 9.69 11.42 -16.14
N GLU A 569 8.97 12.54 -15.99
CA GLU A 569 9.09 13.71 -16.88
C GLU A 569 10.41 14.50 -16.69
N GLY A 570 11.22 14.20 -15.68
CA GLY A 570 12.51 14.84 -15.44
C GLY A 570 12.43 16.22 -14.82
N ILE A 571 11.32 16.53 -14.16
CA ILE A 571 11.18 17.69 -13.29
C ILE A 571 11.88 17.36 -11.98
N ALA A 572 13.10 17.85 -11.78
CA ALA A 572 13.92 17.55 -10.60
C ALA A 572 13.80 18.61 -9.47
N THR A 573 13.13 19.73 -9.74
CA THR A 573 13.11 20.91 -8.85
C THR A 573 11.72 21.12 -8.27
N TYR A 574 11.31 20.22 -7.38
CA TYR A 574 10.03 20.30 -6.69
C TYR A 574 10.18 19.90 -5.22
N ALA A 575 9.21 20.30 -4.41
CA ALA A 575 9.03 19.84 -3.05
C ALA A 575 7.67 19.15 -2.90
N THR A 576 7.54 18.27 -1.92
CA THR A 576 6.29 17.62 -1.54
C THR A 576 5.96 17.91 -0.07
N THR A 577 4.66 18.05 0.21
CA THR A 577 4.11 18.16 1.56
C THR A 577 2.68 17.65 1.55
N ASP A 578 2.13 17.24 2.68
CA ASP A 578 0.68 17.07 2.77
C ASP A 578 -0.02 18.43 2.82
N ALA A 579 -1.19 18.56 2.18
CA ALA A 579 -1.88 19.84 2.07
C ALA A 579 -2.27 20.43 3.42
N GLY A 580 -2.52 19.58 4.43
CA GLY A 580 -2.79 20.00 5.81
C GLY A 580 -1.67 20.87 6.44
N ASN A 581 -0.46 20.85 5.88
CA ASN A 581 0.66 21.68 6.33
C ASN A 581 0.61 23.12 5.75
N LEU A 582 -0.18 23.37 4.71
CA LEU A 582 -0.28 24.67 4.03
C LEU A 582 -0.87 25.74 4.95
N GLY A 583 -0.14 26.84 5.14
CA GLY A 583 -0.53 27.92 6.05
C GLY A 583 -0.34 27.59 7.54
N VAL A 584 0.20 26.40 7.86
CA VAL A 584 0.51 25.97 9.23
C VAL A 584 2.02 25.90 9.41
N SER A 585 2.68 24.97 8.72
CA SER A 585 4.14 24.77 8.75
C SER A 585 4.80 25.05 7.40
N VAL A 586 4.00 25.21 6.33
CA VAL A 586 4.47 25.49 4.97
C VAL A 586 3.86 26.79 4.46
N SER A 587 4.72 27.74 4.06
CA SER A 587 4.29 28.97 3.39
C SER A 587 4.21 28.75 1.87
N LEU A 588 3.13 29.23 1.23
CA LEU A 588 3.02 29.17 -0.23
C LEU A 588 3.90 30.23 -0.94
N ASP A 589 4.33 31.28 -0.24
CA ASP A 589 5.13 32.36 -0.83
C ASP A 589 6.52 31.88 -1.32
N ASP A 590 7.00 30.78 -0.76
CA ASP A 590 8.25 30.11 -1.14
C ASP A 590 8.16 29.42 -2.52
N TYR A 591 6.94 29.23 -3.03
CA TYR A 591 6.65 28.47 -4.24
C TYR A 591 6.02 29.34 -5.33
N LYS A 592 6.09 28.86 -6.58
CA LYS A 592 5.53 29.53 -7.77
C LYS A 592 4.41 28.71 -8.41
N VAL A 593 4.45 27.39 -8.25
CA VAL A 593 3.40 26.49 -8.70
C VAL A 593 2.99 25.57 -7.56
N LEU A 594 1.69 25.39 -7.35
CA LEU A 594 1.09 24.41 -6.47
C LEU A 594 0.38 23.36 -7.31
N VAL A 595 0.86 22.12 -7.29
CA VAL A 595 0.16 20.94 -7.78
C VAL A 595 -0.59 20.33 -6.60
N LEU A 596 -1.91 20.46 -6.59
CA LEU A 596 -2.77 19.98 -5.51
C LEU A 596 -3.38 18.64 -5.90
N GLY A 597 -2.98 17.56 -5.22
CA GLY A 597 -3.58 16.23 -5.37
C GLY A 597 -5.05 16.21 -4.94
N GLU A 598 -5.79 15.18 -5.35
CA GLU A 598 -7.21 15.00 -5.01
C GLU A 598 -7.40 14.94 -3.50
N GLN A 599 -8.04 15.97 -2.94
CA GLN A 599 -8.37 16.07 -1.52
C GLN A 599 -9.40 17.15 -1.22
N ALA A 600 -9.98 17.06 -0.02
CA ALA A 600 -10.73 18.15 0.59
C ALA A 600 -9.77 19.15 1.25
N LEU A 601 -10.09 20.44 1.10
CA LEU A 601 -9.42 21.53 1.80
C LEU A 601 -10.39 22.18 2.78
N GLY A 602 -9.90 22.72 3.89
CA GLY A 602 -10.71 23.61 4.72
C GLY A 602 -10.73 25.05 4.22
N ALA A 603 -11.64 25.84 4.79
CA ALA A 603 -11.90 27.22 4.33
C ALA A 603 -10.67 28.14 4.41
N ASN A 604 -9.82 27.95 5.41
CA ASN A 604 -8.57 28.72 5.56
C ASN A 604 -7.59 28.43 4.42
N GLN A 605 -7.41 27.15 4.06
CA GLN A 605 -6.53 26.76 2.97
C GLN A 605 -7.07 27.26 1.62
N VAL A 606 -8.38 27.19 1.40
CA VAL A 606 -9.02 27.77 0.19
C VAL A 606 -8.74 29.27 0.11
N THR A 607 -8.89 30.00 1.22
CA THR A 607 -8.63 31.45 1.27
C THR A 607 -7.15 31.76 1.02
N LEU A 608 -6.25 31.00 1.64
CA LEU A 608 -4.80 31.10 1.45
C LEU A 608 -4.42 30.90 -0.02
N ILE A 609 -4.84 29.78 -0.62
CA ILE A 609 -4.55 29.44 -2.02
C ILE A 609 -5.16 30.48 -2.95
N THR A 610 -6.40 30.91 -2.71
CA THR A 610 -7.07 31.95 -3.52
C THR A 610 -6.28 33.26 -3.49
N SER A 611 -5.84 33.69 -2.32
CA SER A 611 -5.05 34.93 -2.16
C SER A 611 -3.70 34.83 -2.87
N TRP A 612 -3.02 33.70 -2.69
CA TRP A 612 -1.73 33.41 -3.33
C TRP A 612 -1.83 33.36 -4.87
N VAL A 613 -2.88 32.73 -5.43
CA VAL A 613 -3.12 32.73 -6.88
C VAL A 613 -3.39 34.15 -7.38
N ASN A 614 -4.23 34.94 -6.70
CA ASN A 614 -4.47 36.34 -7.09
C ASN A 614 -3.17 37.18 -7.14
N ALA A 615 -2.23 36.88 -6.25
CA ALA A 615 -0.92 37.53 -6.17
C ALA A 615 0.11 37.05 -7.21
N GLY A 616 -0.24 36.09 -8.09
CA GLY A 616 0.65 35.60 -9.15
C GLY A 616 1.01 34.12 -9.06
N GLY A 617 0.54 33.39 -8.05
CA GLY A 617 0.75 31.95 -7.94
C GLY A 617 0.02 31.15 -9.03
N SER A 618 0.58 29.99 -9.40
CA SER A 618 -0.07 29.05 -10.31
C SER A 618 -0.62 27.84 -9.57
N LEU A 619 -1.94 27.66 -9.56
CA LEU A 619 -2.60 26.44 -9.06
C LEU A 619 -2.87 25.46 -10.20
N ILE A 620 -2.52 24.19 -10.00
CA ILE A 620 -2.95 23.04 -10.79
C ILE A 620 -3.61 22.05 -9.82
N ALA A 621 -4.94 21.94 -9.85
CA ALA A 621 -5.68 21.05 -8.96
C ALA A 621 -6.19 19.80 -9.68
N LEU A 622 -6.03 18.64 -9.05
CA LEU A 622 -6.42 17.33 -9.59
C LEU A 622 -7.68 16.85 -8.88
N ARG A 623 -8.77 16.65 -9.63
CA ARG A 623 -10.13 16.37 -9.11
C ARG A 623 -10.48 17.23 -7.87
N PRO A 624 -10.53 18.57 -8.03
CA PRO A 624 -10.67 19.50 -6.91
C PRO A 624 -12.02 19.37 -6.20
N GLY A 625 -12.02 19.61 -4.88
CA GLY A 625 -13.23 19.75 -4.09
C GLY A 625 -14.10 20.95 -4.51
N ALA A 626 -15.40 20.88 -4.21
CA ALA A 626 -16.39 21.89 -4.61
C ALA A 626 -16.07 23.32 -4.11
N ASN A 627 -15.38 23.43 -2.98
CA ASN A 627 -14.99 24.72 -2.41
C ASN A 627 -13.91 25.49 -3.20
N LEU A 628 -13.28 24.87 -4.21
CA LEU A 628 -12.39 25.54 -5.16
C LEU A 628 -13.07 25.94 -6.47
N GLU A 629 -14.35 25.63 -6.68
CA GLU A 629 -15.09 25.86 -7.93
C GLU A 629 -14.96 27.30 -8.45
N SER A 630 -15.17 28.28 -7.58
CA SER A 630 -15.09 29.71 -7.94
C SER A 630 -13.70 30.09 -8.44
N LEU A 631 -12.66 29.70 -7.69
CA LEU A 631 -11.26 29.95 -8.05
C LEU A 631 -10.90 29.31 -9.40
N LEU A 632 -11.37 28.09 -9.63
CA LEU A 632 -11.06 27.29 -10.83
C LEU A 632 -12.00 27.59 -12.02
N GLY A 633 -13.04 28.41 -11.80
CA GLY A 633 -14.02 28.78 -12.82
C GLY A 633 -14.93 27.65 -13.28
N LEU A 634 -15.34 26.80 -12.34
CA LEU A 634 -16.14 25.62 -12.57
C LEU A 634 -17.57 25.86 -12.09
N ASN A 635 -18.56 25.33 -12.83
CA ASN A 635 -19.90 25.15 -12.31
C ASN A 635 -19.96 23.87 -11.43
N PRO A 636 -20.99 23.73 -10.57
CA PRO A 636 -21.20 22.51 -9.80
C PRO A 636 -21.21 21.26 -10.69
N SER A 637 -20.65 20.17 -10.16
CA SER A 637 -20.63 18.89 -10.87
C SER A 637 -22.04 18.36 -11.14
N GLN A 638 -22.26 17.86 -12.36
CA GLN A 638 -23.53 17.25 -12.78
C GLN A 638 -23.51 15.71 -12.71
N GLY A 639 -22.44 15.13 -12.19
CA GLY A 639 -22.23 13.69 -12.10
C GLY A 639 -20.75 13.34 -12.28
N THR A 640 -20.48 12.06 -12.49
CA THR A 640 -19.13 11.57 -12.80
C THR A 640 -19.16 10.70 -14.05
N LEU A 641 -18.11 10.81 -14.85
CA LEU A 641 -17.79 9.86 -15.92
C LEU A 641 -16.54 9.10 -15.48
N SER A 642 -16.60 7.78 -15.41
CA SER A 642 -15.45 6.95 -15.04
C SER A 642 -14.91 6.22 -16.26
N ASN A 643 -13.59 6.04 -16.31
CA ASN A 643 -12.92 5.23 -17.35
C ASN A 643 -13.25 5.68 -18.79
N GLY A 644 -13.42 6.98 -18.97
CA GLY A 644 -13.81 7.57 -20.25
C GLY A 644 -12.62 7.95 -21.13
N TYR A 645 -12.86 8.89 -22.04
CA TYR A 645 -11.84 9.46 -22.91
C TYR A 645 -11.71 10.96 -22.66
N LEU A 646 -10.56 11.53 -22.99
CA LEU A 646 -10.35 12.95 -23.14
C LEU A 646 -9.71 13.26 -24.49
N LEU A 647 -9.95 14.45 -25.00
CA LEU A 647 -9.23 15.00 -26.15
C LEU A 647 -8.59 16.33 -25.76
N VAL A 648 -7.27 16.41 -25.91
CA VAL A 648 -6.49 17.63 -25.65
C VAL A 648 -6.57 18.55 -26.86
N ASN A 649 -6.77 19.85 -26.64
CA ASN A 649 -6.69 20.82 -27.72
C ASN A 649 -5.23 21.03 -28.14
N ALA A 650 -4.78 20.26 -29.12
CA ALA A 650 -3.40 20.29 -29.61
C ALA A 650 -3.03 21.56 -30.41
N SER A 651 -4.00 22.42 -30.74
CA SER A 651 -3.75 23.65 -31.50
C SER A 651 -3.16 24.79 -30.66
N GLN A 652 -3.18 24.67 -29.32
CA GLN A 652 -2.75 25.72 -28.41
C GLN A 652 -1.99 25.13 -27.21
N ALA A 653 -1.02 25.88 -26.66
CA ALA A 653 -0.38 25.51 -25.41
C ALA A 653 -1.40 25.44 -24.26
N PRO A 654 -1.30 24.48 -23.33
CA PRO A 654 -0.21 23.49 -23.15
C PRO A 654 -0.38 22.22 -24.01
N GLY A 655 -1.45 22.11 -24.81
CA GLY A 655 -1.75 20.92 -25.62
C GLY A 655 -0.90 20.78 -26.88
N THR A 656 -0.21 21.83 -27.33
CA THR A 656 0.68 21.74 -28.50
C THR A 656 1.66 20.58 -28.38
N GLY A 657 1.72 19.73 -29.40
CA GLY A 657 2.59 18.56 -29.43
C GLY A 657 2.09 17.34 -28.64
N ILE A 658 1.02 17.47 -27.86
CA ILE A 658 0.26 16.34 -27.32
C ILE A 658 -0.55 15.71 -28.47
N THR A 659 -0.85 14.41 -28.39
CA THR A 659 -1.66 13.72 -29.40
C THR A 659 -2.98 14.47 -29.68
N ALA A 660 -3.33 14.59 -30.96
CA ALA A 660 -4.60 15.20 -31.42
C ALA A 660 -5.74 14.17 -31.49
N GLU A 661 -5.50 12.95 -31.01
CA GLU A 661 -6.50 11.90 -30.89
C GLU A 661 -7.02 11.80 -29.46
N THR A 662 -8.24 11.26 -29.31
CA THR A 662 -8.77 10.91 -27.98
C THR A 662 -7.88 9.87 -27.31
N MET A 663 -7.78 9.98 -25.99
CA MET A 663 -7.01 9.10 -25.11
C MET A 663 -7.83 8.79 -23.86
N GLN A 664 -7.75 7.58 -23.35
CA GLN A 664 -8.43 7.14 -22.14
C GLN A 664 -7.80 7.75 -20.90
N TYR A 665 -8.65 7.98 -19.90
CA TYR A 665 -8.25 8.15 -18.52
C TYR A 665 -8.97 7.08 -17.70
N HIS A 666 -8.41 6.72 -16.55
CA HIS A 666 -8.99 5.74 -15.65
C HIS A 666 -9.26 6.32 -14.27
N GLY A 667 -10.33 5.85 -13.63
CA GLY A 667 -10.92 6.47 -12.44
C GLY A 667 -12.02 7.48 -12.77
N PRO A 668 -12.62 8.10 -11.72
CA PRO A 668 -13.72 9.04 -11.88
C PRO A 668 -13.25 10.43 -12.35
N ALA A 669 -13.98 11.03 -13.28
CA ALA A 669 -13.91 12.44 -13.64
C ALA A 669 -15.22 13.16 -13.34
N ASP A 670 -15.15 14.32 -12.70
CA ASP A 670 -16.33 15.16 -12.45
C ASP A 670 -16.84 15.82 -13.73
N GLN A 671 -18.15 15.70 -13.99
CA GLN A 671 -18.79 16.30 -15.15
C GLN A 671 -19.10 17.77 -14.89
N ARG A 672 -18.16 18.65 -15.27
CA ARG A 672 -18.24 20.09 -15.00
C ARG A 672 -18.21 20.91 -16.28
N THR A 673 -19.14 21.87 -16.36
CA THR A 673 -19.10 22.94 -17.36
C THR A 673 -18.31 24.14 -16.81
N LEU A 674 -17.90 25.03 -17.70
CA LEU A 674 -17.02 26.14 -17.37
C LEU A 674 -17.80 27.45 -17.24
N THR A 675 -17.33 28.32 -16.36
CA THR A 675 -17.82 29.71 -16.24
C THR A 675 -17.16 30.61 -17.29
N THR A 676 -17.78 31.74 -17.59
CA THR A 676 -17.22 32.76 -18.51
C THR A 676 -15.81 33.18 -18.11
N GLY A 677 -14.89 33.24 -19.09
CA GLY A 677 -13.48 33.56 -18.86
C GLY A 677 -12.59 32.37 -18.51
N THR A 678 -13.15 31.14 -18.51
CA THR A 678 -12.41 29.89 -18.31
C THR A 678 -12.37 29.10 -19.62
N ARG A 679 -11.18 28.62 -20.02
CA ARG A 679 -11.00 27.84 -21.24
C ARG A 679 -10.92 26.35 -20.95
N ALA A 680 -11.42 25.52 -21.86
CA ALA A 680 -11.15 24.08 -21.87
C ALA A 680 -9.80 23.81 -22.54
N VAL A 681 -8.87 23.20 -21.82
CA VAL A 681 -7.60 22.66 -22.35
C VAL A 681 -7.83 21.28 -22.96
N ALA A 682 -8.73 20.49 -22.36
CA ALA A 682 -9.17 19.21 -22.87
C ALA A 682 -10.67 18.99 -22.59
N THR A 683 -11.32 18.18 -23.42
CA THR A 683 -12.77 17.87 -23.33
C THR A 683 -12.96 16.40 -22.97
N LEU A 684 -13.95 16.08 -22.12
CA LEU A 684 -14.35 14.70 -21.82
C LEU A 684 -15.16 14.09 -22.95
N TYR A 685 -14.96 12.81 -23.20
CA TYR A 685 -15.59 12.01 -24.23
C TYR A 685 -16.17 10.74 -23.60
N SER A 686 -17.41 10.38 -23.94
CA SER A 686 -18.09 9.20 -23.39
C SER A 686 -17.62 7.88 -24.02
N ASN A 687 -17.03 7.97 -25.21
CA ASN A 687 -16.34 6.88 -25.90
C ASN A 687 -15.24 7.48 -26.80
N ALA A 688 -14.53 6.66 -27.56
CA ALA A 688 -13.41 7.11 -28.39
C ALA A 688 -13.74 8.24 -29.40
N THR A 689 -15.02 8.45 -29.76
CA THR A 689 -15.45 9.38 -30.81
C THR A 689 -16.49 10.42 -30.38
N THR A 690 -17.21 10.19 -29.28
CA THR A 690 -18.34 11.04 -28.88
C THR A 690 -17.93 12.02 -27.78
N ALA A 691 -17.83 13.31 -28.14
CA ALA A 691 -17.57 14.39 -27.19
C ALA A 691 -18.74 14.59 -26.23
N THR A 692 -18.44 14.92 -24.98
CA THR A 692 -19.42 15.45 -24.02
C THR A 692 -19.37 16.98 -23.98
N ALA A 693 -20.28 17.61 -23.23
CA ALA A 693 -20.25 19.04 -22.98
C ALA A 693 -19.26 19.46 -21.87
N TYR A 694 -18.59 18.50 -21.22
CA TYR A 694 -17.81 18.73 -20.01
C TYR A 694 -16.31 18.84 -20.31
N ALA A 695 -15.63 19.72 -19.60
CA ALA A 695 -14.18 19.83 -19.70
C ALA A 695 -13.51 18.66 -18.96
N ALA A 696 -12.45 18.10 -19.53
CA ALA A 696 -11.54 17.20 -18.81
C ALA A 696 -10.49 18.00 -18.05
N ILE A 697 -10.01 19.09 -18.66
CA ILE A 697 -9.03 20.00 -18.08
C ILE A 697 -9.45 21.44 -18.44
N SER A 698 -9.44 22.32 -17.45
CA SER A 698 -9.73 23.75 -17.62
C SER A 698 -8.57 24.62 -17.18
N GLN A 699 -8.52 25.85 -17.69
CA GLN A 699 -7.57 26.86 -17.23
C GLN A 699 -8.17 28.27 -17.30
N ARG A 700 -7.82 29.12 -16.35
CA ARG A 700 -8.15 30.55 -16.35
C ARG A 700 -7.07 31.40 -15.68
N THR A 701 -7.10 32.69 -15.96
CA THR A 701 -6.33 33.71 -15.23
C THR A 701 -7.16 34.20 -14.04
N VAL A 702 -6.52 34.37 -12.88
CA VAL A 702 -7.15 34.91 -11.66
C VAL A 702 -6.18 35.88 -11.02
N GLY A 703 -6.56 37.16 -10.93
CA GLY A 703 -5.62 38.23 -10.58
C GLY A 703 -4.42 38.23 -11.53
N SER A 704 -3.20 38.12 -10.98
CA SER A 704 -1.97 37.98 -11.76
C SER A 704 -1.51 36.52 -11.95
N GLY A 705 -2.23 35.54 -11.39
CA GLY A 705 -1.86 34.12 -11.44
C GLY A 705 -2.73 33.28 -12.38
N THR A 706 -2.56 31.97 -12.28
CA THR A 706 -3.27 30.99 -13.12
C THR A 706 -3.90 29.89 -12.28
N ALA A 707 -5.11 29.48 -12.65
CA ALA A 707 -5.84 28.40 -12.00
C ALA A 707 -6.21 27.35 -13.06
N THR A 708 -5.71 26.12 -12.90
CA THR A 708 -5.92 24.97 -13.79
C THR A 708 -6.57 23.84 -13.00
N ALA A 709 -7.56 23.17 -13.58
CA ALA A 709 -8.21 22.01 -12.97
C ALA A 709 -8.20 20.82 -13.91
N PHE A 710 -7.76 19.65 -13.43
CA PHE A 710 -8.09 18.36 -14.02
C PHE A 710 -9.36 17.86 -13.33
N MET A 711 -10.35 17.41 -14.08
CA MET A 711 -11.60 16.89 -13.49
C MET A 711 -11.46 15.47 -12.92
N PHE A 712 -10.29 14.85 -13.09
CA PHE A 712 -9.94 13.52 -12.61
C PHE A 712 -8.61 13.55 -11.85
N ASP A 713 -8.34 12.52 -11.07
CA ASP A 713 -7.04 12.30 -10.42
C ASP A 713 -6.06 11.75 -11.46
N LEU A 714 -5.12 12.59 -11.89
CA LEU A 714 -4.10 12.23 -12.88
C LEU A 714 -3.22 11.07 -12.39
N ALA A 715 -2.83 11.06 -11.12
CA ALA A 715 -1.95 10.02 -10.60
C ALA A 715 -2.65 8.66 -10.59
N ARG A 716 -3.91 8.63 -10.15
CA ARG A 716 -4.75 7.42 -10.25
C ARG A 716 -4.92 6.98 -11.70
N SER A 717 -5.21 7.89 -12.62
CA SER A 717 -5.34 7.58 -14.04
C SER A 717 -4.07 6.95 -14.61
N VAL A 718 -2.90 7.51 -14.32
CA VAL A 718 -1.60 6.98 -14.79
C VAL A 718 -1.34 5.58 -14.23
N VAL A 719 -1.51 5.37 -12.92
CA VAL A 719 -1.33 4.05 -12.28
C VAL A 719 -2.27 3.01 -12.89
N LEU A 720 -3.56 3.33 -12.98
CA LEU A 720 -4.56 2.41 -13.52
C LEU A 720 -4.36 2.12 -15.01
N THR A 721 -3.95 3.11 -15.81
CA THR A 721 -3.62 2.89 -17.22
C THR A 721 -2.47 1.89 -17.35
N ARG A 722 -1.47 1.98 -16.47
CA ARG A 722 -0.25 1.20 -16.55
C ARG A 722 -0.33 -0.19 -15.94
N GLN A 723 -1.03 -0.32 -14.81
CA GLN A 723 -1.11 -1.58 -14.07
C GLN A 723 -2.38 -2.39 -14.38
N GLY A 724 -3.38 -1.78 -15.02
CA GLY A 724 -4.61 -2.44 -15.43
C GLY A 724 -5.77 -2.15 -14.48
N ASN A 725 -6.84 -2.94 -14.61
CA ASN A 725 -7.99 -2.86 -13.72
C ASN A 725 -7.75 -3.68 -12.44
N PRO A 726 -7.66 -3.06 -11.25
CA PRO A 726 -7.45 -3.79 -10.00
C PRO A 726 -8.62 -4.71 -9.63
N ALA A 727 -9.83 -4.47 -10.16
CA ALA A 727 -10.97 -5.35 -9.98
C ALA A 727 -10.84 -6.68 -10.75
N TRP A 728 -9.90 -6.76 -11.69
CA TRP A 728 -9.64 -7.95 -12.52
C TRP A 728 -8.42 -8.75 -12.05
N GLN A 729 -7.75 -8.34 -10.98
CA GLN A 729 -6.63 -9.08 -10.41
C GLN A 729 -7.05 -10.52 -10.05
N GLY A 730 -6.16 -11.49 -10.28
CA GLY A 730 -6.40 -12.90 -9.95
C GLY A 730 -7.44 -13.62 -10.84
N GLN A 731 -7.93 -12.98 -11.90
CA GLN A 731 -8.89 -13.59 -12.82
C GLN A 731 -8.21 -14.11 -14.09
N ASN A 732 -8.59 -15.30 -14.53
CA ASN A 732 -8.26 -15.83 -15.86
C ASN A 732 -9.21 -15.25 -16.92
N ARG A 733 -8.99 -14.00 -17.31
CA ARG A 733 -9.94 -13.29 -18.18
C ARG A 733 -9.81 -13.70 -19.63
N ASP A 734 -8.60 -14.03 -20.07
CA ASP A 734 -8.39 -14.52 -21.43
C ASP A 734 -8.83 -15.98 -21.64
N GLY A 735 -9.06 -16.74 -20.57
CA GLY A 735 -9.56 -18.11 -20.60
C GLY A 735 -8.51 -19.15 -20.99
N SER A 736 -7.22 -18.82 -20.92
CA SER A 736 -6.15 -19.74 -21.23
C SER A 736 -6.07 -20.88 -20.22
N ASN A 737 -5.98 -22.11 -20.73
CA ASN A 737 -5.73 -23.30 -19.90
C ASN A 737 -4.23 -23.64 -19.81
N ILE A 738 -3.37 -22.81 -20.39
CA ILE A 738 -1.91 -23.00 -20.41
C ILE A 738 -1.34 -22.08 -19.34
N GLY A 739 -0.55 -22.62 -18.40
CA GLY A 739 0.14 -21.83 -17.37
C GLY A 739 -0.75 -21.38 -16.20
N PRO A 740 -0.41 -20.27 -15.51
CA PRO A 740 -1.13 -19.80 -14.33
C PRO A 740 -2.56 -19.37 -14.66
N GLY A 741 -3.41 -19.37 -13.63
CA GLY A 741 -4.78 -18.89 -13.75
C GLY A 741 -4.87 -17.37 -13.90
N ALA A 742 -3.88 -16.60 -13.45
CA ALA A 742 -3.87 -15.15 -13.65
C ALA A 742 -2.51 -14.59 -14.07
N ARG A 743 -2.56 -13.62 -15.00
CA ARG A 743 -1.44 -12.86 -15.52
C ARG A 743 -1.70 -11.37 -15.46
N ALA A 744 -0.63 -10.58 -15.63
CA ALA A 744 -0.74 -9.13 -15.70
C ALA A 744 -1.59 -8.65 -16.89
N SER A 745 -1.57 -9.37 -18.03
CA SER A 745 -2.38 -9.06 -19.22
C SER A 745 -3.88 -9.23 -19.00
N ASP A 746 -4.31 -10.12 -18.09
CA ASP A 746 -5.72 -10.30 -17.76
C ASP A 746 -6.35 -9.02 -17.20
N MET A 747 -5.56 -8.19 -16.50
CA MET A 747 -6.04 -6.89 -16.02
C MET A 747 -6.29 -5.86 -17.14
N PHE A 748 -6.04 -6.22 -18.40
CA PHE A 748 -6.33 -5.42 -19.59
C PHE A 748 -7.32 -6.09 -20.54
N TYR A 749 -7.42 -7.42 -20.50
CA TYR A 749 -8.33 -8.20 -21.34
C TYR A 749 -9.78 -8.04 -20.85
N GLY A 750 -10.57 -7.28 -21.60
CA GLY A 750 -11.94 -6.95 -21.21
C GLY A 750 -12.93 -8.08 -21.48
N ASN A 751 -12.79 -8.77 -22.62
CA ASN A 751 -13.82 -9.65 -23.17
C ASN A 751 -13.85 -11.06 -22.55
N ALA A 752 -13.76 -11.17 -21.23
CA ALA A 752 -13.81 -12.43 -20.51
C ALA A 752 -15.17 -13.12 -20.71
N SER A 753 -15.17 -14.45 -20.90
CA SER A 753 -16.40 -15.20 -21.18
C SER A 753 -17.45 -15.13 -20.06
N PHE A 754 -17.01 -14.94 -18.81
CA PHE A 754 -17.86 -14.84 -17.63
C PHE A 754 -18.23 -13.39 -17.26
N ASP A 755 -17.55 -12.39 -17.80
CA ASP A 755 -17.80 -10.96 -17.56
C ASP A 755 -17.29 -10.12 -18.75
N PRO A 756 -18.01 -10.09 -19.88
CA PRO A 756 -17.57 -9.38 -21.08
C PRO A 756 -17.60 -7.86 -20.88
N GLN A 757 -16.43 -7.23 -20.91
CA GLN A 757 -16.23 -5.79 -20.82
C GLN A 757 -15.36 -5.29 -21.99
N PRO A 758 -15.33 -3.98 -22.30
CA PRO A 758 -14.30 -3.41 -23.16
C PRO A 758 -12.90 -3.61 -22.57
N ASP A 759 -11.89 -3.77 -23.43
CA ASP A 759 -10.49 -3.80 -22.98
C ASP A 759 -10.15 -2.54 -22.17
N TRP A 760 -9.37 -2.74 -21.11
CA TRP A 760 -9.01 -1.64 -20.20
C TRP A 760 -8.29 -0.53 -20.97
N VAL A 761 -7.30 -0.90 -21.78
CA VAL A 761 -6.70 -0.02 -22.78
C VAL A 761 -7.20 -0.42 -24.16
N ASN A 762 -7.84 0.53 -24.85
CA ASN A 762 -8.43 0.35 -26.16
C ASN A 762 -7.34 0.01 -27.20
N LEU A 763 -7.40 -1.21 -27.72
CA LEU A 763 -6.41 -1.69 -28.69
C LEU A 763 -6.41 -0.90 -30.00
N GLY A 764 -7.50 -0.23 -30.37
CA GLY A 764 -7.55 0.68 -31.52
C GLY A 764 -6.69 1.94 -31.34
N LYS A 765 -6.24 2.23 -30.11
CA LYS A 765 -5.42 3.39 -29.75
C LYS A 765 -4.09 3.02 -29.09
N VAL A 766 -3.74 1.73 -29.11
CA VAL A 766 -2.60 1.15 -28.37
C VAL A 766 -1.25 1.75 -28.75
N GLN A 767 -1.10 2.36 -29.92
CA GLN A 767 0.14 3.05 -30.29
C GLN A 767 0.38 4.36 -29.53
N ILE A 768 -0.67 4.96 -28.94
CA ILE A 768 -0.55 6.19 -28.17
C ILE A 768 -0.06 5.80 -26.77
N PRO A 769 1.05 6.38 -26.26
CA PRO A 769 1.44 6.22 -24.86
C PRO A 769 0.52 7.07 -23.98
N GLN A 770 -0.72 6.62 -23.79
CA GLN A 770 -1.80 7.40 -23.17
C GLN A 770 -1.44 7.91 -21.77
N ALA A 771 -0.76 7.11 -20.95
CA ALA A 771 -0.27 7.55 -19.64
C ALA A 771 0.85 8.59 -19.78
N ASP A 772 1.77 8.43 -20.72
CA ASP A 772 2.89 9.37 -20.90
C ASP A 772 2.41 10.71 -21.46
N GLU A 773 1.43 10.72 -22.38
CA GLU A 773 0.83 11.96 -22.90
C GLU A 773 0.07 12.74 -21.81
N GLN A 774 -0.60 12.06 -20.87
CA GLN A 774 -1.23 12.71 -19.72
C GLN A 774 -0.20 13.40 -18.81
N GLN A 775 0.90 12.70 -18.50
CA GLN A 775 1.99 13.23 -17.68
C GLN A 775 2.71 14.39 -18.38
N ARG A 776 2.93 14.26 -19.69
CA ARG A 776 3.54 15.30 -20.52
C ARG A 776 2.71 16.58 -20.53
N LEU A 777 1.38 16.45 -20.52
CA LEU A 777 0.49 17.61 -20.44
C LEU A 777 0.63 18.34 -19.10
N LEU A 778 0.81 17.62 -17.98
CA LEU A 778 1.16 18.23 -16.69
C LEU A 778 2.51 18.94 -16.78
N ALA A 779 3.55 18.31 -17.34
CA ALA A 779 4.85 18.95 -17.52
C ALA A 779 4.78 20.22 -18.38
N ASN A 780 3.99 20.20 -19.46
CA ASN A 780 3.75 21.38 -20.30
C ASN A 780 3.05 22.50 -19.53
N LEU A 781 2.06 22.18 -18.69
CA LEU A 781 1.41 23.14 -17.80
C LEU A 781 2.42 23.78 -16.85
N LEU A 782 3.28 23.00 -16.19
CA LEU A 782 4.31 23.52 -15.28
C LEU A 782 5.23 24.54 -15.99
N HIS A 783 5.68 24.25 -17.20
CA HIS A 783 6.50 25.19 -17.98
C HIS A 783 5.73 26.43 -18.44
N GLN A 784 4.44 26.28 -18.73
CA GLN A 784 3.59 27.38 -19.18
C GLN A 784 3.26 28.35 -18.05
N THR A 785 3.12 27.87 -16.81
CA THR A 785 2.59 28.68 -15.71
C THR A 785 3.61 29.06 -14.64
N SER A 786 4.74 28.36 -14.55
CA SER A 786 5.80 28.75 -13.62
C SER A 786 6.42 30.09 -14.02
N SER A 787 6.45 31.06 -13.10
CA SER A 787 7.15 32.34 -13.29
C SER A 787 8.67 32.22 -13.31
N ILE A 788 9.20 31.05 -12.91
CA ILE A 788 10.61 30.69 -12.99
C ILE A 788 10.79 29.59 -14.04
N PRO A 789 11.72 29.72 -15.01
CA PRO A 789 11.99 28.64 -15.94
C PRO A 789 12.50 27.40 -15.21
N LEU A 790 11.97 26.23 -15.56
CA LEU A 790 12.27 24.95 -14.91
C LEU A 790 13.24 24.12 -15.76
N PRO A 791 14.49 23.88 -15.32
CA PRO A 791 15.37 22.91 -15.97
C PRO A 791 14.81 21.48 -15.86
N ARG A 792 15.09 20.64 -16.87
CA ARG A 792 14.66 19.24 -16.92
C ARG A 792 15.79 18.28 -17.24
N LEU A 793 15.63 17.05 -16.77
CA LEU A 793 16.50 15.94 -17.09
C LEU A 793 15.88 15.13 -18.24
N TRP A 794 16.61 14.97 -19.36
CA TRP A 794 16.14 14.15 -20.48
C TRP A 794 16.02 12.67 -20.09
N TYR A 795 15.20 11.91 -20.83
CA TYR A 795 14.81 10.53 -20.46
C TYR A 795 15.95 9.52 -20.49
N PHE A 796 16.84 9.60 -21.49
CA PHE A 796 17.89 8.61 -21.75
C PHE A 796 19.25 9.30 -21.97
N PRO A 797 20.39 8.63 -21.74
CA PRO A 797 21.70 9.21 -21.96
C PRO A 797 21.89 9.60 -23.43
N ARG A 798 22.82 10.53 -23.68
CA ARG A 798 23.20 10.98 -25.03
C ARG A 798 21.99 11.44 -25.85
N SER A 799 20.98 12.01 -25.20
CA SER A 799 19.80 12.54 -25.90
C SER A 799 18.97 11.49 -26.65
N HIS A 800 19.13 10.18 -26.38
CA HIS A 800 18.36 9.14 -27.07
C HIS A 800 16.85 9.33 -26.83
N LYS A 801 16.04 9.09 -27.87
CA LYS A 801 14.57 9.16 -27.81
C LYS A 801 13.93 7.80 -27.52
N ALA A 802 14.64 6.73 -27.82
CA ALA A 802 14.21 5.37 -27.59
C ALA A 802 15.40 4.50 -27.19
N VAL A 803 15.13 3.43 -26.47
CA VAL A 803 16.08 2.33 -26.20
C VAL A 803 15.37 1.00 -26.35
N VAL A 804 16.08 -0.04 -26.78
CA VAL A 804 15.58 -1.42 -26.74
C VAL A 804 16.13 -2.10 -25.50
N VAL A 805 15.25 -2.60 -24.64
CA VAL A 805 15.64 -3.45 -23.51
C VAL A 805 15.50 -4.90 -23.97
N MET A 806 16.62 -5.56 -24.27
CA MET A 806 16.61 -6.95 -24.72
C MET A 806 16.61 -7.87 -23.51
N THR A 807 15.56 -8.66 -23.37
CA THR A 807 15.42 -9.71 -22.36
C THR A 807 15.15 -11.05 -23.05
N GLY A 808 15.27 -12.15 -22.32
CA GLY A 808 14.91 -13.44 -22.86
C GLY A 808 14.96 -14.56 -21.84
N ASP A 809 14.02 -15.48 -21.97
CA ASP A 809 13.87 -16.63 -21.10
C ASP A 809 14.81 -17.75 -21.58
N GLY A 810 15.57 -18.34 -20.65
CA GLY A 810 16.52 -19.42 -20.91
C GLY A 810 16.14 -20.70 -20.17
N HIS A 811 16.23 -21.85 -20.85
CA HIS A 811 15.97 -23.16 -20.25
C HIS A 811 17.16 -24.13 -20.41
N PRO A 812 17.24 -25.20 -19.59
CA PRO A 812 18.32 -26.18 -19.67
C PRO A 812 18.41 -26.86 -21.04
N GLY A 813 19.65 -27.02 -21.55
CA GLY A 813 19.92 -27.69 -22.82
C GLY A 813 19.82 -26.80 -24.08
N GLY A 814 19.64 -25.49 -23.90
CA GLY A 814 19.41 -24.51 -24.97
C GLY A 814 20.63 -23.92 -25.69
N GLY A 815 20.33 -22.97 -26.58
CA GLY A 815 21.25 -22.18 -27.41
C GLY A 815 21.75 -20.85 -26.80
N THR A 816 21.66 -20.67 -25.48
CA THR A 816 21.96 -19.39 -24.80
C THR A 816 23.36 -18.87 -25.12
N SER A 817 24.39 -19.73 -25.11
CA SER A 817 25.76 -19.30 -25.44
C SER A 817 25.87 -18.80 -26.89
N GLN A 818 25.21 -19.47 -27.83
CA GLN A 818 25.18 -19.07 -29.25
C GLN A 818 24.49 -17.71 -29.39
N ARG A 819 23.38 -17.50 -28.67
CA ARG A 819 22.67 -16.21 -28.63
C ARG A 819 23.55 -15.07 -28.16
N LEU A 820 24.20 -15.21 -27.00
CA LEU A 820 25.02 -14.14 -26.43
C LEU A 820 26.29 -13.89 -27.27
N ASN A 821 26.85 -14.94 -27.87
CA ASN A 821 27.95 -14.79 -28.83
C ASN A 821 27.52 -14.03 -30.10
N GLN A 822 26.30 -14.22 -30.58
CA GLN A 822 25.75 -13.42 -31.67
C GLN A 822 25.66 -11.94 -31.29
N TYR A 823 25.20 -11.61 -30.08
CA TYR A 823 25.13 -10.21 -29.61
C TYR A 823 26.52 -9.58 -29.49
N LEU A 824 27.53 -10.34 -29.05
CA LEU A 824 28.92 -9.92 -29.06
C LEU A 824 29.43 -9.66 -30.48
N ALA A 825 29.13 -10.55 -31.43
CA ALA A 825 29.54 -10.40 -32.83
C ALA A 825 28.85 -9.23 -33.54
N ASP A 826 27.59 -8.94 -33.20
CA ASP A 826 26.83 -7.82 -33.75
C ASP A 826 27.24 -6.47 -33.15
N SER A 827 27.92 -6.48 -32.00
CA SER A 827 28.40 -5.28 -31.33
C SER A 827 29.51 -4.60 -32.13
N PRO A 828 29.53 -3.27 -32.24
CA PRO A 828 30.64 -2.55 -32.84
C PRO A 828 31.98 -2.88 -32.14
N THR A 829 33.06 -3.00 -32.90
CA THR A 829 34.41 -3.21 -32.33
C THR A 829 34.78 -2.04 -31.42
N GLY A 830 35.16 -2.33 -30.19
CA GLY A 830 35.56 -1.31 -29.20
C GLY A 830 34.39 -0.50 -28.63
N CYS A 831 33.15 -0.96 -28.77
CA CYS A 831 31.98 -0.34 -28.16
C CYS A 831 32.14 -0.13 -26.65
N SER A 832 31.55 0.93 -26.12
CA SER A 832 31.48 1.18 -24.67
C SER A 832 30.17 0.66 -24.07
N LEU A 833 30.28 -0.14 -23.00
CA LEU A 833 29.14 -0.60 -22.20
C LEU A 833 28.46 0.56 -21.45
N GLU A 834 29.27 1.47 -20.90
CA GLU A 834 28.79 2.62 -20.14
C GLU A 834 28.10 3.66 -21.03
N ASP A 835 28.45 3.71 -22.32
CA ASP A 835 27.85 4.62 -23.32
C ASP A 835 26.70 3.97 -24.11
N TRP A 836 26.32 2.74 -23.75
CA TRP A 836 25.26 1.93 -24.40
C TRP A 836 25.50 1.66 -25.89
N GLU A 837 26.76 1.52 -26.29
CA GLU A 837 27.14 1.25 -27.68
C GLU A 837 27.22 -0.25 -27.98
N CYS A 838 27.44 -1.07 -26.95
CA CYS A 838 27.47 -2.51 -27.05
C CYS A 838 26.07 -3.11 -26.97
N ILE A 839 25.78 -4.11 -27.81
CA ILE A 839 24.51 -4.83 -27.76
C ILE A 839 24.56 -5.82 -26.60
N ARG A 840 23.71 -5.61 -25.59
CA ARG A 840 23.59 -6.51 -24.44
C ARG A 840 22.14 -6.85 -24.15
N GLY A 841 21.96 -8.01 -23.53
CA GLY A 841 20.65 -8.51 -23.13
C GLY A 841 20.67 -9.14 -21.75
N THR A 842 19.47 -9.24 -21.19
CA THR A 842 19.17 -9.90 -19.92
C THR A 842 18.71 -11.31 -20.20
N VAL A 843 19.31 -12.29 -19.53
CA VAL A 843 18.83 -13.67 -19.54
C VAL A 843 18.15 -13.93 -18.20
N TYR A 844 16.88 -14.27 -18.23
CA TYR A 844 16.20 -14.88 -17.10
C TYR A 844 16.29 -16.40 -17.27
N ASP A 845 17.18 -17.05 -16.53
CA ASP A 845 17.47 -18.48 -16.70
C ASP A 845 16.71 -19.36 -15.71
N TYR A 846 16.07 -20.38 -16.25
CA TYR A 846 15.70 -21.58 -15.53
C TYR A 846 16.96 -22.42 -15.34
N VAL A 847 17.57 -22.29 -14.15
CA VAL A 847 18.92 -22.81 -13.81
C VAL A 847 19.30 -24.07 -14.59
N GLY A 848 20.32 -23.93 -15.43
CA GLY A 848 20.89 -25.03 -16.22
C GLY A 848 21.15 -24.69 -17.69
N GLY A 849 20.85 -23.46 -18.13
CA GLY A 849 21.15 -23.00 -19.49
C GLY A 849 22.64 -22.66 -19.72
N LEU A 850 23.35 -22.23 -18.68
CA LEU A 850 24.81 -21.97 -18.71
C LEU A 850 25.52 -22.61 -17.51
N THR A 851 26.79 -22.96 -17.69
CA THR A 851 27.66 -23.28 -16.55
C THR A 851 28.07 -22.00 -15.81
N ALA A 852 28.42 -22.10 -14.53
CA ALA A 852 28.85 -20.93 -13.74
C ALA A 852 30.03 -20.14 -14.35
N PRO A 853 31.08 -20.78 -14.91
CA PRO A 853 32.14 -20.05 -15.59
C PRO A 853 31.66 -19.31 -16.85
N GLN A 854 30.73 -19.89 -17.62
CA GLN A 854 30.16 -19.23 -18.79
C GLN A 854 29.31 -18.01 -18.39
N ALA A 855 28.40 -18.19 -17.43
CA ALA A 855 27.57 -17.10 -16.93
C ALA A 855 28.44 -15.94 -16.40
N ASN A 856 29.45 -16.23 -15.59
CA ASN A 856 30.40 -15.23 -15.10
C ASN A 856 31.16 -14.53 -16.26
N GLY A 857 31.59 -15.29 -17.27
CA GLY A 857 32.25 -14.73 -18.45
C GLY A 857 31.38 -13.76 -19.24
N TYR A 858 30.08 -14.02 -19.38
CA TYR A 858 29.14 -13.10 -20.03
C TYR A 858 28.80 -11.90 -19.15
N VAL A 859 28.60 -12.10 -17.84
CA VAL A 859 28.37 -11.00 -16.89
C VAL A 859 29.55 -10.02 -16.89
N ALA A 860 30.79 -10.53 -16.91
CA ALA A 860 32.00 -9.69 -17.02
C ALA A 860 32.08 -8.89 -18.34
N GLN A 861 31.34 -9.32 -19.37
CA GLN A 861 31.22 -8.61 -20.65
C GLN A 861 30.02 -7.66 -20.70
N GLY A 862 29.25 -7.52 -19.61
CA GLY A 862 28.14 -6.58 -19.48
C GLY A 862 26.75 -7.15 -19.78
N PHE A 863 26.61 -8.47 -19.90
CA PHE A 863 25.28 -9.11 -19.92
C PHE A 863 24.70 -9.19 -18.50
N GLU A 864 23.38 -9.29 -18.41
CA GLU A 864 22.71 -9.64 -17.16
C GLU A 864 22.27 -11.10 -17.21
N TYR A 865 22.56 -11.86 -16.16
CA TYR A 865 22.13 -13.23 -15.99
C TYR A 865 21.43 -13.34 -14.63
N ALA A 866 20.11 -13.48 -14.66
CA ALA A 866 19.23 -13.44 -13.51
C ALA A 866 18.36 -14.69 -13.46
N LEU A 867 17.80 -14.97 -12.30
CA LEU A 867 16.95 -16.14 -12.08
C LEU A 867 15.56 -15.93 -12.70
N HIS A 868 15.09 -16.93 -13.45
CA HIS A 868 13.70 -17.02 -13.92
C HIS A 868 12.85 -17.73 -12.87
N ILE A 869 12.29 -16.97 -11.91
CA ILE A 869 11.54 -17.53 -10.77
C ILE A 869 10.41 -18.42 -11.26
N ASN A 870 10.36 -19.67 -10.80
CA ASN A 870 9.36 -20.63 -11.23
C ASN A 870 8.32 -20.92 -10.14
N THR A 871 7.06 -20.59 -10.40
CA THR A 871 5.92 -20.95 -9.52
C THR A 871 5.30 -22.31 -9.85
N GLY A 872 5.91 -23.07 -10.76
CA GLY A 872 5.30 -24.24 -11.38
C GLY A 872 4.20 -23.86 -12.37
N CYS A 873 4.24 -22.62 -12.89
CA CYS A 873 3.19 -22.01 -13.69
C CYS A 873 1.82 -22.04 -12.98
N ALA A 874 1.82 -21.95 -11.65
CA ALA A 874 0.62 -21.88 -10.82
C ALA A 874 0.47 -20.48 -10.23
N ASP A 875 -0.77 -20.16 -9.84
CA ASP A 875 -1.04 -18.97 -9.06
C ASP A 875 -0.42 -19.06 -7.66
N TYR A 876 -0.10 -17.91 -7.10
CA TYR A 876 0.43 -17.75 -5.76
C TYR A 876 -0.46 -16.84 -4.92
N THR A 877 -0.18 -16.79 -3.62
CA THR A 877 -0.78 -15.86 -2.67
C THR A 877 0.32 -14.97 -2.06
N PRO A 878 -0.04 -13.88 -1.36
CA PRO A 878 0.90 -13.08 -0.59
C PRO A 878 1.83 -13.91 0.33
N PHE A 879 1.33 -15.02 0.85
CA PHE A 879 2.05 -15.86 1.81
C PHE A 879 2.88 -16.97 1.16
N THR A 880 2.60 -17.34 -0.10
CA THR A 880 3.33 -18.43 -0.77
C THR A 880 4.44 -17.91 -1.68
N LEU A 881 4.29 -16.73 -2.29
CA LEU A 881 5.24 -16.25 -3.30
C LEU A 881 6.68 -16.14 -2.76
N GLY A 882 6.83 -15.47 -1.61
CA GLY A 882 8.11 -15.25 -0.94
C GLY A 882 8.79 -16.54 -0.45
N PRO A 883 8.18 -17.28 0.51
CA PRO A 883 8.84 -18.42 1.15
C PRO A 883 8.92 -19.67 0.27
N ASN A 884 7.98 -19.90 -0.64
CA ASN A 884 7.96 -21.15 -1.43
C ASN A 884 8.75 -21.03 -2.74
N PHE A 885 8.84 -19.82 -3.31
CA PHE A 885 9.44 -19.63 -4.62
C PHE A 885 10.66 -18.71 -4.57
N PHE A 886 10.49 -17.43 -4.23
CA PHE A 886 11.59 -16.46 -4.27
C PHE A 886 12.77 -16.85 -3.38
N THR A 887 12.52 -17.03 -2.09
CA THR A 887 13.57 -17.27 -1.08
C THR A 887 14.41 -18.52 -1.39
N PRO A 888 13.83 -19.72 -1.55
CA PRO A 888 14.62 -20.93 -1.81
C PRO A 888 15.28 -20.93 -3.19
N GLN A 889 14.64 -20.39 -4.22
CA GLN A 889 15.21 -20.40 -5.57
C GLN A 889 16.34 -19.38 -5.73
N LEU A 890 16.22 -18.18 -5.15
CA LEU A 890 17.33 -17.21 -5.13
C LEU A 890 18.53 -17.75 -4.36
N ALA A 891 18.31 -18.42 -3.22
CA ALA A 891 19.38 -19.08 -2.49
C ALA A 891 20.05 -20.20 -3.33
N SER A 892 19.26 -20.99 -4.06
CA SER A 892 19.77 -22.04 -4.95
C SER A 892 20.54 -21.46 -6.13
N PHE A 893 20.07 -20.36 -6.72
CA PHE A 893 20.75 -19.64 -7.78
C PHE A 893 22.10 -19.09 -7.32
N ALA A 894 22.15 -18.45 -6.15
CA ALA A 894 23.40 -17.95 -5.57
C ALA A 894 24.41 -19.07 -5.30
N GLN A 895 23.94 -20.27 -4.92
CA GLN A 895 24.80 -21.45 -4.75
C GLN A 895 25.32 -21.99 -6.10
N ALA A 896 24.48 -22.01 -7.13
CA ALA A 896 24.86 -22.46 -8.46
C ALA A 896 25.80 -21.47 -9.18
N PHE A 897 25.64 -20.17 -8.92
CA PHE A 897 26.34 -19.08 -9.60
C PHE A 897 26.97 -18.07 -8.61
N PRO A 898 27.92 -18.48 -7.76
CA PRO A 898 28.42 -17.66 -6.66
C PRO A 898 29.15 -16.38 -7.09
N ALA A 899 29.60 -16.29 -8.35
CA ALA A 899 30.26 -15.10 -8.91
C ALA A 899 29.30 -14.18 -9.70
N VAL A 900 28.06 -14.61 -9.94
CA VAL A 900 27.04 -13.77 -10.58
C VAL A 900 26.39 -12.89 -9.51
N PRO A 901 26.25 -11.56 -9.73
CA PRO A 901 25.58 -10.68 -8.77
C PRO A 901 24.14 -11.14 -8.48
N ALA A 902 23.66 -10.84 -7.27
CA ALA A 902 22.26 -11.09 -6.93
C ALA A 902 21.33 -10.41 -7.94
N PRO A 903 20.23 -11.08 -8.38
CA PRO A 903 19.27 -10.49 -9.30
C PRO A 903 18.70 -9.16 -8.76
N VAL A 904 18.71 -8.13 -9.61
CA VAL A 904 18.08 -6.82 -9.33
C VAL A 904 16.93 -6.52 -10.28
N THR A 905 16.81 -7.32 -11.34
CA THR A 905 15.67 -7.35 -12.25
C THR A 905 15.07 -8.76 -12.26
N HIS A 906 13.80 -8.90 -12.64
CA HIS A 906 13.20 -10.23 -12.73
C HIS A 906 12.06 -10.34 -13.74
N ARG A 907 11.79 -11.61 -14.05
CA ARG A 907 10.64 -12.10 -14.80
C ARG A 907 10.29 -13.49 -14.29
N THR A 908 9.01 -13.73 -14.05
CA THR A 908 8.49 -14.99 -13.52
C THR A 908 8.22 -15.95 -14.67
N HIS A 909 8.57 -17.23 -14.50
CA HIS A 909 8.27 -18.27 -15.48
C HIS A 909 6.76 -18.42 -15.67
N CYS A 910 6.34 -18.64 -16.92
CA CYS A 910 4.94 -18.60 -17.35
C CYS A 910 4.22 -17.28 -17.02
N ILE A 911 4.95 -16.20 -16.72
CA ILE A 911 4.44 -14.86 -16.41
C ILE A 911 3.34 -14.85 -15.34
N ALA A 912 3.49 -15.71 -14.32
CA ALA A 912 2.54 -15.79 -13.21
C ALA A 912 2.45 -14.45 -12.47
N PHE A 913 1.23 -13.92 -12.36
CA PHE A 913 0.95 -12.64 -11.73
C PHE A 913 -0.45 -12.67 -11.09
N SER A 914 -0.54 -13.23 -9.88
CA SER A 914 -1.81 -13.66 -9.29
C SER A 914 -2.63 -12.54 -8.64
N ASP A 915 -2.04 -11.37 -8.40
CA ASP A 915 -2.72 -10.22 -7.83
C ASP A 915 -2.03 -8.90 -8.23
N TRP A 916 -2.56 -7.77 -7.78
CA TRP A 916 -2.11 -6.43 -8.16
C TRP A 916 -0.67 -6.07 -7.74
N ALA A 917 -0.22 -6.49 -6.55
CA ALA A 917 0.96 -5.89 -5.92
C ALA A 917 1.81 -6.81 -5.04
N THR A 918 1.42 -8.04 -4.79
CA THR A 918 2.23 -9.01 -4.02
C THR A 918 3.58 -9.22 -4.68
N GLN A 919 3.62 -9.41 -5.99
CA GLN A 919 4.87 -9.68 -6.70
C GLN A 919 5.88 -8.54 -6.53
N PRO A 920 5.57 -7.26 -6.85
CA PRO A 920 6.53 -6.18 -6.63
C PRO A 920 6.92 -6.01 -5.15
N LYS A 921 6.01 -6.25 -4.19
CA LYS A 921 6.38 -6.24 -2.75
C LYS A 921 7.41 -7.32 -2.40
N VAL A 922 7.20 -8.55 -2.87
CA VAL A 922 8.12 -9.67 -2.63
C VAL A 922 9.46 -9.45 -3.36
N SER A 923 9.43 -8.95 -4.59
CA SER A 923 10.63 -8.57 -5.34
C SER A 923 11.45 -7.55 -4.56
N ARG A 924 10.80 -6.50 -4.03
CA ARG A 924 11.46 -5.48 -3.22
C ARG A 924 12.15 -6.05 -1.99
N LEU A 925 11.48 -6.94 -1.25
CA LEU A 925 12.04 -7.62 -0.07
C LEU A 925 13.29 -8.45 -0.40
N ASN A 926 13.47 -8.84 -1.66
CA ASN A 926 14.60 -9.62 -2.15
C ASN A 926 15.61 -8.80 -2.97
N GLY A 927 15.53 -7.46 -2.91
CA GLY A 927 16.48 -6.57 -3.60
C GLY A 927 16.25 -6.40 -5.10
N ILE A 928 15.15 -6.92 -5.64
CA ILE A 928 14.75 -6.76 -7.03
C ILE A 928 13.94 -5.48 -7.18
N ARG A 929 14.33 -4.62 -8.13
CA ARG A 929 13.77 -3.27 -8.35
C ARG A 929 13.30 -3.00 -9.78
N MET A 930 13.33 -3.99 -10.67
CA MET A 930 12.73 -3.87 -12.00
C MET A 930 12.03 -5.18 -12.39
N ASP A 931 10.81 -5.05 -12.87
CA ASP A 931 9.95 -6.15 -13.31
C ASP A 931 9.66 -6.05 -14.81
N THR A 932 9.68 -7.19 -15.49
CA THR A 932 9.31 -7.31 -16.91
C THR A 932 8.15 -8.29 -17.17
N ASN A 933 7.28 -8.56 -16.18
CA ASN A 933 6.20 -9.54 -16.27
C ASN A 933 4.94 -9.05 -17.01
N TYR A 934 4.78 -7.75 -17.25
CA TYR A 934 3.68 -7.20 -18.05
C TYR A 934 3.87 -7.55 -19.54
N TYR A 935 3.45 -8.74 -19.91
CA TYR A 935 3.68 -9.37 -21.22
C TYR A 935 2.53 -9.14 -22.19
N TYR A 936 2.81 -8.65 -23.41
CA TYR A 936 1.74 -8.43 -24.39
C TYR A 936 1.28 -9.75 -25.02
N TRP A 937 0.25 -10.34 -24.44
CA TRP A 937 -0.20 -11.71 -24.70
C TRP A 937 -1.67 -11.83 -24.29
N PRO A 938 -2.49 -12.74 -24.88
CA PRO A 938 -2.18 -13.75 -25.91
C PRO A 938 -2.31 -13.26 -27.36
N ASP A 939 -1.93 -14.12 -28.32
CA ASP A 939 -1.92 -13.82 -29.75
C ASP A 939 -3.28 -13.38 -30.33
N TYR A 940 -4.39 -14.00 -29.90
CA TYR A 940 -5.74 -13.62 -30.33
C TYR A 940 -6.22 -12.28 -29.79
N TRP A 941 -5.60 -11.78 -28.71
CA TRP A 941 -5.83 -10.43 -28.18
C TRP A 941 -4.90 -9.40 -28.84
N VAL A 942 -3.61 -9.75 -28.95
CA VAL A 942 -2.58 -8.94 -29.61
C VAL A 942 -2.91 -8.71 -31.08
N GLN A 943 -3.35 -9.73 -31.80
CA GLN A 943 -3.74 -9.69 -33.22
C GLN A 943 -2.65 -9.08 -34.11
N ASP A 944 -1.38 -9.43 -33.85
CA ASP A 944 -0.19 -8.87 -34.49
C ASP A 944 -0.14 -7.32 -34.51
N ARG A 945 -0.77 -6.68 -33.51
CA ARG A 945 -0.89 -5.22 -33.44
C ARG A 945 0.27 -4.62 -32.65
N PRO A 946 1.11 -3.76 -33.25
CA PRO A 946 2.17 -3.09 -32.51
C PRO A 946 1.65 -1.95 -31.63
N GLY A 947 2.14 -1.87 -30.39
CA GLY A 947 1.83 -0.76 -29.49
C GLY A 947 2.19 -0.99 -28.02
N LEU A 948 1.60 -0.15 -27.17
CA LEU A 948 1.84 -0.01 -25.74
C LEU A 948 0.54 -0.35 -24.99
N PHE A 949 0.29 -1.65 -24.71
CA PHE A 949 -0.96 -2.08 -24.08
C PHE A 949 -1.15 -1.56 -22.64
N THR A 950 -0.07 -1.14 -21.97
CA THR A 950 -0.09 -0.44 -20.68
C THR A 950 -0.15 1.09 -20.82
N GLY A 951 -0.31 1.60 -22.04
CA GLY A 951 -0.36 3.03 -22.34
C GLY A 951 0.93 3.80 -22.02
N SER A 952 2.07 3.13 -21.81
CA SER A 952 3.34 3.79 -21.46
C SER A 952 4.53 3.11 -22.13
N GLY A 953 5.49 3.92 -22.60
CA GLY A 953 6.81 3.48 -23.03
C GLY A 953 7.89 3.75 -21.98
N LEU A 954 7.57 4.44 -20.87
CA LEU A 954 8.54 4.75 -19.82
C LEU A 954 8.52 3.68 -18.72
N ALA A 955 9.65 3.46 -18.06
CA ALA A 955 9.69 2.71 -16.81
C ALA A 955 9.25 3.64 -15.67
N MET A 956 8.29 3.21 -14.85
CA MET A 956 7.87 3.91 -13.63
C MET A 956 7.57 2.90 -12.55
N ARG A 957 7.68 3.32 -11.30
CA ARG A 957 7.44 2.48 -10.12
C ARG A 957 6.02 1.90 -10.08
N PHE A 958 5.87 0.70 -9.55
CA PHE A 958 4.56 0.16 -9.20
C PHE A 958 3.89 1.02 -8.12
N ALA A 959 2.58 0.90 -8.02
CA ALA A 959 1.78 1.35 -6.90
C ALA A 959 0.95 0.19 -6.35
N ASP A 960 0.74 0.18 -5.04
CA ASP A 960 -0.19 -0.73 -4.37
C ASP A 960 -1.64 -0.41 -4.76
N VAL A 961 -2.60 -1.23 -4.34
CA VAL A 961 -4.03 -1.08 -4.69
C VAL A 961 -4.59 0.28 -4.25
N ASP A 962 -4.09 0.82 -3.13
CA ASP A 962 -4.48 2.12 -2.59
C ASP A 962 -3.73 3.32 -3.23
N GLY A 963 -2.79 3.05 -4.14
CA GLY A 963 -1.96 4.05 -4.80
C GLY A 963 -0.59 4.28 -4.18
N THR A 964 -0.24 3.58 -3.08
CA THR A 964 1.06 3.73 -2.42
C THR A 964 2.20 3.34 -3.37
N PRO A 965 3.15 4.23 -3.68
CA PRO A 965 4.28 3.90 -4.54
C PRO A 965 5.15 2.79 -3.96
N LEU A 966 5.54 1.82 -4.79
CA LEU A 966 6.44 0.72 -4.48
C LEU A 966 7.74 0.90 -5.27
N ASP A 967 8.89 0.87 -4.61
CA ASP A 967 10.19 1.08 -5.27
C ASP A 967 10.67 -0.16 -6.04
N VAL A 968 9.86 -0.53 -7.04
CA VAL A 968 10.11 -1.52 -8.10
C VAL A 968 9.55 -0.92 -9.38
N TYR A 969 10.38 -0.72 -10.39
CA TYR A 969 9.97 -0.25 -11.71
C TYR A 969 9.19 -1.32 -12.45
N GLN A 970 8.00 -0.96 -12.93
CA GLN A 970 7.26 -1.71 -13.92
C GLN A 970 7.76 -1.34 -15.30
N LEU A 971 8.21 -2.34 -16.06
CA LEU A 971 8.59 -2.19 -17.46
C LEU A 971 7.80 -3.21 -18.30
N ALA A 972 6.88 -2.73 -19.12
CA ALA A 972 6.09 -3.60 -19.98
C ALA A 972 6.96 -4.27 -21.05
N THR A 973 6.66 -5.53 -21.35
CA THR A 973 7.25 -6.29 -22.45
C THR A 973 6.32 -6.22 -23.66
N GLN A 974 6.61 -5.29 -24.56
CA GLN A 974 5.76 -5.02 -25.73
C GLN A 974 6.01 -5.97 -26.90
N MET A 975 7.22 -6.52 -26.97
CA MET A 975 7.67 -7.41 -28.04
C MET A 975 7.98 -8.79 -27.46
N THR A 976 7.29 -9.81 -27.96
CA THR A 976 7.37 -11.21 -27.53
C THR A 976 7.53 -12.12 -28.74
N ASP A 977 8.09 -13.32 -28.56
CA ASP A 977 8.15 -14.35 -29.61
C ASP A 977 7.06 -15.43 -29.50
N GLU A 978 6.14 -15.28 -28.55
CA GLU A 978 5.09 -16.27 -28.24
C GLU A 978 3.68 -15.74 -28.48
N SER A 979 3.51 -14.46 -28.83
CA SER A 979 2.18 -13.83 -28.97
C SER A 979 1.78 -13.59 -30.43
N GLY A 980 2.33 -14.36 -31.38
CA GLY A 980 1.97 -14.24 -32.80
C GLY A 980 2.35 -12.90 -33.44
N GLN A 981 3.36 -12.20 -32.89
CA GLN A 981 3.84 -10.92 -33.40
C GLN A 981 4.84 -11.12 -34.57
N SER A 982 4.72 -10.29 -35.59
CA SER A 982 5.61 -10.29 -36.76
C SER A 982 6.78 -9.32 -36.58
N TYR A 983 7.99 -9.75 -36.95
CA TYR A 983 9.19 -8.92 -36.94
C TYR A 983 9.73 -8.72 -38.36
N PRO A 984 10.10 -7.48 -38.77
CA PRO A 984 10.37 -6.30 -37.93
C PRO A 984 9.18 -5.35 -37.69
N LEU A 985 7.94 -5.71 -38.07
CA LEU A 985 6.78 -4.80 -37.98
C LEU A 985 6.64 -4.10 -36.62
N HIS A 986 6.75 -4.85 -35.52
CA HIS A 986 6.56 -4.30 -34.18
C HIS A 986 7.64 -3.30 -33.77
N ILE A 987 8.91 -3.69 -33.89
CA ILE A 987 10.03 -2.81 -33.57
C ILE A 987 10.05 -1.57 -34.47
N ASP A 988 9.83 -1.73 -35.77
CA ASP A 988 9.86 -0.61 -36.72
C ASP A 988 8.75 0.41 -36.42
N THR A 989 7.57 -0.06 -36.00
CA THR A 989 6.46 0.82 -35.62
C THR A 989 6.77 1.61 -34.35
N LEU A 990 7.29 0.94 -33.31
CA LEU A 990 7.64 1.60 -32.04
C LEU A 990 8.77 2.62 -32.23
N LEU A 991 9.82 2.27 -32.97
CA LEU A 991 10.93 3.20 -33.25
C LEU A 991 10.49 4.36 -34.13
N ALA A 992 9.67 4.13 -35.17
CA ALA A 992 9.16 5.22 -36.02
C ALA A 992 8.31 6.21 -35.21
N ASN A 993 7.48 5.73 -34.29
CA ASN A 993 6.67 6.56 -33.40
C ASN A 993 7.53 7.37 -32.41
N ALA A 994 8.61 6.79 -31.89
CA ALA A 994 9.50 7.45 -30.94
C ALA A 994 10.45 8.48 -31.59
N LEU A 995 11.11 8.09 -32.68
CA LEU A 995 12.13 8.89 -33.35
C LEU A 995 11.52 9.99 -34.25
N GLY A 996 10.37 9.69 -34.82
CA GLY A 996 9.62 10.56 -35.72
C GLY A 996 8.87 11.70 -35.02
N PRO A 997 7.92 12.35 -35.72
CA PRO A 997 7.26 13.57 -35.24
C PRO A 997 6.28 13.32 -34.08
N LYS A 998 5.78 12.10 -33.90
CA LYS A 998 4.88 11.76 -32.76
C LYS A 998 5.59 11.93 -31.41
N GLY A 999 6.88 11.58 -31.37
CA GLY A 999 7.72 11.72 -30.18
C GLY A 999 7.24 10.84 -29.03
N TYR A 1000 6.81 9.62 -29.32
CA TYR A 1000 6.40 8.63 -28.32
C TYR A 1000 7.63 7.94 -27.75
N TYR A 1001 8.42 8.69 -26.98
CA TYR A 1001 9.69 8.26 -26.40
C TYR A 1001 9.50 7.09 -25.43
N GLY A 1002 10.44 6.15 -25.39
CA GLY A 1002 10.30 5.00 -24.49
C GLY A 1002 11.46 4.02 -24.48
N ALA A 1003 11.47 3.18 -23.46
CA ALA A 1003 12.23 1.95 -23.38
C ALA A 1003 11.33 0.80 -23.82
N PHE A 1004 11.62 0.22 -24.98
CA PHE A 1004 10.82 -0.84 -25.57
C PHE A 1004 11.47 -2.19 -25.29
N THR A 1005 10.78 -2.99 -24.49
CA THR A 1005 11.29 -4.27 -24.00
C THR A 1005 10.88 -5.38 -24.93
N ALA A 1006 11.87 -6.15 -25.36
CA ALA A 1006 11.69 -7.40 -26.06
C ALA A 1006 12.01 -8.56 -25.13
N ASN A 1007 11.22 -9.62 -25.18
CA ASN A 1007 11.58 -10.91 -24.61
C ASN A 1007 11.64 -11.94 -25.73
N MET A 1008 12.82 -12.49 -25.95
CA MET A 1008 13.07 -13.49 -26.98
C MET A 1008 13.76 -14.68 -26.33
N HIS A 1009 13.18 -15.86 -26.43
CA HIS A 1009 13.75 -17.09 -25.91
C HIS A 1009 15.22 -17.24 -26.35
N VAL A 1010 16.13 -17.29 -25.37
CA VAL A 1010 17.58 -17.32 -25.65
C VAL A 1010 18.12 -18.71 -25.87
N ASP A 1011 17.36 -19.72 -25.44
CA ASP A 1011 17.61 -21.14 -25.58
C ASP A 1011 17.29 -21.68 -26.99
N GLN A 1012 16.75 -20.84 -27.89
CA GLN A 1012 16.60 -21.14 -29.31
C GLN A 1012 17.61 -20.32 -30.14
N HIS A 1013 18.30 -20.94 -31.09
CA HIS A 1013 19.20 -20.24 -32.04
C HIS A 1013 19.16 -20.90 -33.43
N PRO A 1014 18.90 -20.15 -34.52
CA PRO A 1014 18.68 -18.69 -34.58
C PRO A 1014 17.30 -18.26 -34.01
N SER A 1015 17.12 -16.97 -33.70
CA SER A 1015 15.79 -16.36 -33.44
C SER A 1015 15.62 -15.23 -34.43
N PRO A 1016 14.69 -15.37 -35.39
CA PRO A 1016 14.35 -14.33 -36.35
C PRO A 1016 13.92 -13.02 -35.66
N GLY A 1017 13.13 -13.09 -34.59
CA GLY A 1017 12.63 -11.91 -33.87
C GLY A 1017 13.76 -11.08 -33.27
N SER A 1018 14.64 -11.71 -32.46
CA SER A 1018 15.80 -11.03 -31.89
C SER A 1018 16.75 -10.47 -32.96
N THR A 1019 16.95 -11.19 -34.07
CA THR A 1019 17.80 -10.72 -35.19
C THR A 1019 17.20 -9.47 -35.85
N ALA A 1020 15.90 -9.49 -36.12
CA ALA A 1020 15.19 -8.37 -36.72
C ALA A 1020 15.17 -7.13 -35.81
N ILE A 1021 14.95 -7.32 -34.51
CA ILE A 1021 14.99 -6.22 -33.53
C ILE A 1021 16.37 -5.55 -33.50
N ILE A 1022 17.44 -6.34 -33.42
CA ILE A 1022 18.81 -5.80 -33.42
C ILE A 1022 19.12 -5.08 -34.75
N ALA A 1023 18.69 -5.64 -35.88
CA ALA A 1023 18.88 -5.01 -37.18
C ALA A 1023 18.17 -3.65 -37.27
N SER A 1024 16.92 -3.56 -36.82
CA SER A 1024 16.16 -2.30 -36.78
C SER A 1024 16.78 -1.28 -35.83
N ALA A 1025 17.21 -1.72 -34.63
CA ALA A 1025 17.86 -0.85 -33.67
C ALA A 1025 19.17 -0.26 -34.22
N LYS A 1026 20.01 -1.08 -34.88
CA LYS A 1026 21.24 -0.63 -35.54
C LYS A 1026 20.97 0.34 -36.69
N ARG A 1027 19.97 0.05 -37.53
CA ARG A 1027 19.55 0.91 -38.64
C ARG A 1027 19.19 2.32 -38.16
N ASP A 1028 18.49 2.39 -37.03
CA ASP A 1028 17.91 3.64 -36.52
C ASP A 1028 18.77 4.31 -35.42
N GLY A 1029 19.94 3.75 -35.09
CA GLY A 1029 20.85 4.30 -34.08
C GLY A 1029 20.31 4.23 -32.64
N VAL A 1030 19.54 3.20 -32.34
CA VAL A 1030 18.91 2.95 -31.04
C VAL A 1030 19.72 1.91 -30.26
N PRO A 1031 20.08 2.18 -28.99
CA PRO A 1031 20.87 1.23 -28.20
C PRO A 1031 20.05 0.00 -27.81
N VAL A 1032 20.72 -1.14 -27.67
CA VAL A 1032 20.15 -2.42 -27.22
C VAL A 1032 20.85 -2.81 -25.92
N ILE A 1033 20.12 -2.74 -24.81
CA ILE A 1033 20.67 -2.80 -23.45
C ILE A 1033 19.99 -3.88 -22.60
N THR A 1034 20.60 -4.20 -21.46
CA THR A 1034 19.98 -5.05 -20.42
C THR A 1034 18.94 -4.27 -19.60
N ALA A 1035 18.07 -4.98 -18.89
CA ALA A 1035 17.13 -4.40 -17.94
C ALA A 1035 17.88 -3.74 -16.77
N LYS A 1036 18.95 -4.38 -16.27
CA LYS A 1036 19.84 -3.80 -15.28
C LYS A 1036 20.49 -2.48 -15.71
N GLN A 1037 20.94 -2.35 -16.97
CA GLN A 1037 21.49 -1.09 -17.47
C GLN A 1037 20.45 0.04 -17.43
N LEU A 1038 19.18 -0.27 -17.74
CA LEU A 1038 18.10 0.71 -17.60
C LEU A 1038 17.84 1.07 -16.13
N LEU A 1039 17.80 0.08 -15.23
CA LEU A 1039 17.62 0.33 -13.79
C LEU A 1039 18.74 1.22 -13.22
N GLU A 1040 20.00 0.92 -13.53
CA GLU A 1040 21.16 1.72 -13.11
C GLU A 1040 21.10 3.16 -13.65
N TRP A 1041 20.59 3.34 -14.88
CA TRP A 1041 20.38 4.67 -15.44
C TRP A 1041 19.25 5.43 -14.73
N LEU A 1042 18.12 4.78 -14.44
CA LEU A 1042 17.01 5.41 -13.72
C LEU A 1042 17.47 5.88 -12.34
N ASP A 1043 18.19 5.02 -11.60
CA ASP A 1043 18.75 5.36 -10.29
C ASP A 1043 19.75 6.52 -10.38
N ALA A 1044 20.67 6.50 -11.35
CA ALA A 1044 21.64 7.59 -11.52
C ALA A 1044 20.97 8.91 -11.95
N ARG A 1045 19.95 8.84 -12.81
CA ARG A 1045 19.19 10.01 -13.26
C ARG A 1045 18.39 10.63 -12.12
N GLU A 1046 17.73 9.81 -11.30
CA GLU A 1046 17.01 10.29 -10.12
C GLU A 1046 17.97 10.85 -9.05
N ALA A 1047 19.15 10.25 -8.88
CA ALA A 1047 20.19 10.76 -7.99
C ALA A 1047 20.81 12.09 -8.47
N THR A 1048 20.59 12.50 -9.72
CA THR A 1048 21.03 13.80 -10.22
C THR A 1048 20.22 14.92 -9.58
N GLN A 1049 20.87 15.74 -8.76
CA GLN A 1049 20.20 16.84 -8.08
C GLN A 1049 20.36 18.14 -8.86
N VAL A 1050 19.24 18.83 -9.06
CA VAL A 1050 19.20 20.21 -9.55
C VAL A 1050 18.69 21.08 -8.39
N SER A 1051 19.52 21.98 -7.90
CA SER A 1051 19.26 22.71 -6.65
C SER A 1051 19.65 24.19 -6.75
N ALA A 1052 19.40 24.94 -5.66
CA ALA A 1052 19.73 26.36 -5.55
C ALA A 1052 19.21 27.22 -6.72
N LEU A 1053 17.98 26.94 -7.18
CA LEU A 1053 17.35 27.72 -8.24
C LEU A 1053 17.13 29.17 -7.78
N SER A 1054 17.62 30.12 -8.57
CA SER A 1054 17.41 31.55 -8.36
C SER A 1054 17.16 32.23 -9.70
N TYR A 1055 16.12 33.07 -9.77
CA TYR A 1055 15.75 33.76 -10.99
C TYR A 1055 15.54 35.26 -10.74
N THR A 1056 16.25 36.10 -11.48
CA THR A 1056 16.21 37.57 -11.33
C THR A 1056 15.27 38.26 -12.32
N GLY A 1057 14.45 37.50 -13.06
CA GLY A 1057 13.60 38.03 -14.13
C GLY A 1057 14.27 38.01 -15.52
N THR A 1058 15.60 37.92 -15.59
CA THR A 1058 16.37 37.77 -16.84
C THR A 1058 17.50 36.75 -16.75
N SER A 1059 17.81 36.25 -15.56
CA SER A 1059 18.89 35.27 -15.38
C SER A 1059 18.44 34.19 -14.41
N LEU A 1060 18.46 32.93 -14.86
CA LEU A 1060 18.24 31.74 -14.04
C LEU A 1060 19.60 31.13 -13.67
N SER A 1061 19.88 30.99 -12.38
CA SER A 1061 21.02 30.21 -11.88
C SER A 1061 20.54 28.99 -11.10
N PHE A 1062 21.27 27.88 -11.22
CA PHE A 1062 21.02 26.64 -10.50
C PHE A 1062 22.31 25.80 -10.45
N THR A 1063 22.37 24.85 -9.53
CA THR A 1063 23.51 23.94 -9.38
C THR A 1063 23.10 22.52 -9.71
N VAL A 1064 23.92 21.83 -10.50
CA VAL A 1064 23.78 20.40 -10.78
C VAL A 1064 24.84 19.64 -9.99
N THR A 1065 24.43 18.66 -9.19
CA THR A 1065 25.32 17.76 -8.45
C THR A 1065 25.07 16.30 -8.80
N SER A 1066 26.17 15.54 -8.88
CA SER A 1066 26.17 14.12 -9.24
C SER A 1066 25.39 13.78 -10.52
N PRO A 1067 25.61 14.51 -11.65
CA PRO A 1067 24.87 14.21 -12.88
C PRO A 1067 25.15 12.79 -13.37
N ALA A 1068 24.09 12.10 -13.78
CA ALA A 1068 24.21 10.83 -14.46
C ALA A 1068 25.11 10.97 -15.70
N ARG A 1069 25.90 9.91 -15.97
CA ARG A 1069 26.85 9.87 -17.08
C ARG A 1069 26.12 10.11 -18.41
N ASN A 1070 26.58 11.07 -19.21
CA ASN A 1070 25.96 11.48 -20.48
C ASN A 1070 24.52 11.98 -20.39
N LEU A 1071 24.08 12.47 -19.23
CA LEU A 1071 22.79 13.13 -19.09
C LEU A 1071 22.69 14.38 -19.97
N SER A 1072 21.55 14.55 -20.62
CA SER A 1072 21.21 15.80 -21.30
C SER A 1072 20.33 16.67 -20.40
N LEU A 1073 20.85 17.83 -20.05
CA LEU A 1073 20.11 18.85 -19.29
C LEU A 1073 19.34 19.74 -20.27
N MET A 1074 18.07 19.99 -19.99
CA MET A 1074 17.17 20.80 -20.80
C MET A 1074 16.86 22.11 -20.08
N VAL A 1075 17.08 23.24 -20.74
CA VAL A 1075 16.73 24.58 -20.22
C VAL A 1075 15.70 25.23 -21.13
N PRO A 1076 14.55 25.72 -20.63
CA PRO A 1076 13.52 26.32 -21.48
C PRO A 1076 14.06 27.49 -22.30
N THR A 1077 13.69 27.56 -23.58
CA THR A 1077 14.11 28.65 -24.48
C THR A 1077 13.35 29.95 -24.25
N ARG A 1078 12.23 29.91 -23.54
CA ARG A 1078 11.38 31.08 -23.30
C ARG A 1078 10.91 31.13 -21.85
N THR A 1079 10.74 32.34 -21.34
CA THR A 1079 10.09 32.62 -20.06
C THR A 1079 8.60 32.86 -20.26
N THR A 1080 7.82 32.81 -19.18
CA THR A 1080 6.39 33.16 -19.21
C THR A 1080 6.14 34.64 -19.48
N THR A 1081 7.12 35.50 -19.26
CA THR A 1081 7.11 36.93 -19.63
C THR A 1081 7.49 37.19 -21.09
N GLY A 1082 7.82 36.15 -21.86
CA GLY A 1082 8.11 36.24 -23.29
C GLY A 1082 9.58 36.49 -23.66
N LEU A 1083 10.50 36.51 -22.69
CA LEU A 1083 11.93 36.64 -22.96
C LEU A 1083 12.48 35.38 -23.60
N THR A 1084 13.50 35.52 -24.44
CA THR A 1084 14.15 34.42 -25.16
C THR A 1084 15.52 34.13 -24.57
N LEU A 1085 15.85 32.84 -24.42
CA LEU A 1085 17.16 32.42 -23.94
C LEU A 1085 18.26 32.83 -24.93
N SER A 1086 19.24 33.58 -24.43
CA SER A 1086 20.36 34.13 -25.20
C SER A 1086 21.65 33.33 -25.03
N SER A 1087 21.92 32.80 -23.83
CA SER A 1087 23.12 32.03 -23.53
C SER A 1087 22.95 31.14 -22.30
N VAL A 1088 23.75 30.08 -22.23
CA VAL A 1088 23.95 29.29 -21.02
C VAL A 1088 25.44 29.17 -20.74
N THR A 1089 25.82 29.35 -19.48
CA THR A 1089 27.19 29.19 -19.00
C THR A 1089 27.23 28.22 -17.82
N ARG A 1090 28.39 27.61 -17.58
CA ARG A 1090 28.70 26.84 -16.37
C ARG A 1090 29.96 27.41 -15.74
N ALA A 1091 29.89 27.83 -14.48
CA ALA A 1091 30.98 28.54 -13.80
C ALA A 1091 31.53 29.73 -14.63
N GLY A 1092 30.64 30.44 -15.34
CA GLY A 1092 30.97 31.58 -16.20
C GLY A 1092 31.48 31.24 -17.61
N ALA A 1093 31.80 29.97 -17.90
CA ALA A 1093 32.22 29.55 -19.24
C ALA A 1093 30.99 29.13 -20.10
N PRO A 1094 30.89 29.55 -21.37
CA PRO A 1094 29.82 29.10 -22.27
C PRO A 1094 29.77 27.57 -22.39
N VAL A 1095 28.56 27.01 -22.44
CA VAL A 1095 28.35 25.58 -22.74
C VAL A 1095 27.75 25.41 -24.13
N THR A 1096 28.09 24.32 -24.81
CA THR A 1096 27.49 23.96 -26.10
C THR A 1096 26.02 23.60 -25.91
N THR A 1097 25.15 24.20 -26.71
CA THR A 1097 23.70 24.00 -26.63
C THR A 1097 23.09 23.64 -27.98
N VAL A 1098 22.08 22.76 -27.97
CA VAL A 1098 21.27 22.42 -29.15
C VAL A 1098 19.79 22.70 -28.88
N THR A 1099 19.17 23.58 -29.67
CA THR A 1099 17.75 23.89 -29.52
C THR A 1099 16.86 22.77 -30.06
N ARG A 1100 15.87 22.34 -29.28
CA ARG A 1100 14.89 21.32 -29.66
C ARG A 1100 13.51 21.67 -29.10
N THR A 1101 12.46 21.32 -29.84
CA THR A 1101 11.09 21.38 -29.34
C THR A 1101 10.67 19.99 -28.88
N ILE A 1102 10.33 19.88 -27.59
CA ILE A 1102 9.85 18.64 -26.99
C ILE A 1102 8.37 18.85 -26.68
N LYS A 1103 7.50 18.15 -27.43
CA LYS A 1103 6.05 18.11 -27.19
C LYS A 1103 5.45 19.51 -26.94
N GLY A 1104 5.77 20.45 -27.83
CA GLY A 1104 5.26 21.83 -27.81
C GLY A 1104 6.07 22.84 -27.01
N VAL A 1105 7.05 22.40 -26.21
CA VAL A 1105 7.90 23.30 -25.39
C VAL A 1105 9.32 23.34 -25.97
N GLY A 1106 9.85 24.55 -26.17
CA GLY A 1106 11.20 24.76 -26.66
C GLY A 1106 12.24 24.68 -25.53
N PHE A 1107 13.31 23.92 -25.75
CA PHE A 1107 14.44 23.78 -24.84
C PHE A 1107 15.77 23.92 -25.59
N VAL A 1108 16.79 24.44 -24.92
CA VAL A 1108 18.18 24.11 -25.26
C VAL A 1108 18.61 22.88 -24.50
N PHE A 1109 19.29 21.98 -25.20
CA PHE A 1109 19.90 20.77 -24.64
C PHE A 1109 21.39 21.02 -24.41
N ILE A 1110 21.86 20.64 -23.23
CA ILE A 1110 23.28 20.57 -22.86
C ILE A 1110 23.59 19.09 -22.69
N ASP A 1111 24.10 18.48 -23.76
CA ASP A 1111 24.43 17.05 -23.80
C ASP A 1111 25.70 16.78 -23.00
N GLY A 1112 25.70 15.75 -22.15
CA GLY A 1112 26.83 15.45 -21.26
C GLY A 1112 27.00 16.47 -20.13
N ALA A 1113 25.88 16.85 -19.50
CA ALA A 1113 25.85 17.81 -18.40
C ALA A 1113 26.83 17.41 -17.29
N GLN A 1114 27.67 18.35 -16.86
CA GLN A 1114 28.66 18.13 -15.81
C GLN A 1114 28.23 18.86 -14.52
N ALA A 1115 28.77 18.45 -13.38
CA ALA A 1115 28.48 19.09 -12.11
C ALA A 1115 28.95 20.55 -12.11
N GLY A 1116 28.24 21.40 -11.38
CA GLY A 1116 28.57 22.81 -11.20
C GLY A 1116 27.38 23.75 -11.31
N THR A 1117 27.64 25.04 -11.14
CA THR A 1117 26.62 26.08 -11.23
C THR A 1117 26.45 26.54 -12.66
N TYR A 1118 25.22 26.46 -13.16
CA TYR A 1118 24.79 26.95 -14.46
C TYR A 1118 24.11 28.31 -14.32
N THR A 1119 24.23 29.12 -15.36
CA THR A 1119 23.53 30.39 -15.51
C THR A 1119 22.96 30.50 -16.93
N ALA A 1120 21.65 30.62 -17.02
CA ALA A 1120 20.89 30.79 -18.26
C ALA A 1120 20.35 32.23 -18.33
N THR A 1121 20.73 32.98 -19.37
CA THR A 1121 20.39 34.41 -19.52
C THR A 1121 19.35 34.62 -20.61
N TYR A 1122 18.30 35.38 -20.32
CA TYR A 1122 17.14 35.66 -21.16
C TYR A 1122 17.08 37.16 -21.52
N GLN A 1123 16.67 37.49 -22.76
CA GLN A 1123 16.57 38.85 -23.30
C GLN A 1123 15.25 39.10 -24.05
#